data_AF-A0A972P7Q1-F1
#
_entry.id   AF-A0A972P7Q1-F1
#
_cell.length_a   1.000
_cell.length_b   1.000
_cell.length_c   1.000
_cell.angle_alpha   90.00
_cell.angle_beta   90.00
_cell.angle_gamma   90.00
#
_symmetry.space_group_name_H-M   'P 1'
#
loop_
_entity.id
_entity.type
_entity.pdbx_description
1 polymer ?
#
loop_
_entity_poly.entity_id
_entity_poly.type
_entity_poly.pdbx_seq_one_letter_code
_entity_poly.pdbx_strand_id
1 'polypeptide(L)'
;MKVRLTQILSALIIITSALLAYIQQNYHRPVRNWPNLAWAAEVEEALSDSNSGAFNSITSMIPPIGQTTPKLALIRFEDIGPGGLYSSKDDLGKLRAVMDFCAQENVPFHVTVIPHFKRLDSNNNWQVRSLDDTEPDEETKLFIALLKRAQAKGGIIGMHGYTHQYGDVRRLDGHHDSGTGNEFNVAGVEQTTWPDYAAERLNLSLNAFLSHGIEPAFWETPHNVSTSMQKDVFRSYIGLQYESLEKKDRNPVYLEGDNQYGSPTLGAVYVPTPFYYINGANPIGSIDQMLVRLNHFSGLASLFYHPFLEFPFLEPVIVNNEVQYVDGLPLYHYKEGTPSYLHRVISGFRQKGYQFVSIHDVVPFTPAHRINLRPASNQFGKLLVGDYDGDGRDDLLYYVLSSGEIYVVTTDIRLPRNRPSAPPRLWLSNWPKGLNVVPLTGDFDGDGVKDVLAIEQDTGRWFVALSERTRFASQGVWLDNWARGRSWTPLIGDVNGDGKDDLLVRDAEGRWYTALSNGHTFIPQPEPFTGFVGRSLKWVVGDPNGDGQDDLIGYDPYIGTVEVALSRGRYFSTPSIWINNWRKEGQLLAGDVNGDHRTDLVIFSDKEGLWYVLSSTGTGFQPRPRSFGPWARGLNRQGVIGDFDGNHKADIGAFKPGEYLDLGLSYLK
;
A
#
# COMPACT_ATOMS: atom_id res chain seq x y z
N MET A 1 -1.48 -3.44 43.17
CA MET A 1 -0.23 -3.84 42.46
C MET A 1 0.25 -2.80 41.44
N LYS A 2 -0.60 -2.26 40.54
CA LYS A 2 -0.19 -1.25 39.53
C LYS A 2 0.46 0.03 40.10
N VAL A 3 -0.07 0.62 41.17
CA VAL A 3 0.50 1.85 41.77
C VAL A 3 1.88 1.61 42.40
N ARG A 4 2.14 0.39 42.91
CA ARG A 4 3.45 0.04 43.52
C ARG A 4 4.54 -0.16 42.48
N LEU A 5 4.24 -0.64 41.27
CA LEU A 5 5.26 -0.84 40.23
C LEU A 5 5.77 0.48 39.66
N THR A 6 4.86 1.44 39.41
CA THR A 6 5.24 2.78 38.91
C THR A 6 6.07 3.54 39.93
N GLN A 7 5.73 3.43 41.22
CA GLN A 7 6.50 4.04 42.31
C GLN A 7 7.89 3.38 42.48
N ILE A 8 8.02 2.07 42.27
CA ILE A 8 9.30 1.36 42.30
C ILE A 8 10.19 1.79 41.13
N LEU A 9 9.64 1.91 39.92
CA LEU A 9 10.37 2.39 38.74
C LEU A 9 10.83 3.85 38.89
N SER A 10 9.97 4.74 39.39
CA SER A 10 10.35 6.13 39.67
C SER A 10 11.44 6.23 40.76
N ALA A 11 11.36 5.40 41.81
CA ALA A 11 12.38 5.36 42.85
C ALA A 11 13.74 4.83 42.33
N LEU A 12 13.72 3.81 41.47
CA LEU A 12 14.93 3.26 40.84
C LEU A 12 15.63 4.29 39.95
N ILE A 13 14.88 5.09 39.20
CA ILE A 13 15.41 6.18 38.36
C ILE A 13 16.06 7.28 39.21
N ILE A 14 15.39 7.72 40.29
CA ILE A 14 15.93 8.75 41.18
C ILE A 14 17.23 8.30 41.86
N ILE A 15 17.28 7.03 42.29
CA ILE A 15 18.48 6.46 42.93
C ILE A 15 19.64 6.34 41.92
N THR A 16 19.36 5.95 40.66
CA THR A 16 20.42 5.86 39.64
C THR A 16 20.95 7.24 39.24
N SER A 17 20.08 8.25 39.10
CA SER A 17 20.51 9.63 38.82
C SER A 17 21.35 10.23 39.96
N ALA A 18 20.98 9.99 41.22
CA ALA A 18 21.76 10.46 42.37
C ALA A 18 23.14 9.78 42.48
N LEU A 19 23.21 8.48 42.15
CA LEU A 19 24.47 7.72 42.15
C LEU A 19 25.41 8.18 41.04
N LEU A 20 24.88 8.48 39.84
CA LEU A 20 25.64 9.02 38.71
C LEU A 20 26.21 10.41 39.01
N ALA A 21 25.41 11.29 39.62
CA ALA A 21 25.85 12.62 40.03
C ALA A 21 26.97 12.57 41.10
N TYR A 22 26.84 11.67 42.09
CA TYR A 22 27.86 11.47 43.12
C TYR A 22 29.19 10.94 42.55
N ILE A 23 29.15 10.08 41.53
CA ILE A 23 30.34 9.52 40.89
C ILE A 23 31.04 10.56 40.00
N GLN A 24 30.29 11.37 39.24
CA GLN A 24 30.86 12.46 38.42
C GLN A 24 31.55 13.53 39.28
N GLN A 25 31.00 13.85 40.44
CA GLN A 25 31.54 14.87 41.34
C GLN A 25 32.85 14.44 42.02
N ASN A 26 33.10 13.13 42.17
CA ASN A 26 34.23 12.61 42.95
C ASN A 26 35.36 11.97 42.10
N TYR A 27 35.13 11.61 40.83
CA TYR A 27 36.11 10.81 40.06
C TYR A 27 36.61 11.43 38.74
N HIS A 28 36.20 12.65 38.37
CA HIS A 28 36.73 13.44 37.22
C HIS A 28 37.08 12.63 35.95
N ARG A 29 36.25 11.67 35.54
CA ARG A 29 36.34 10.97 34.25
C ARG A 29 34.98 10.96 33.53
N PRO A 30 34.94 11.20 32.21
CA PRO A 30 33.71 11.12 31.42
C PRO A 30 33.09 9.70 31.43
N VAL A 31 31.77 9.61 31.58
CA VAL A 31 30.98 8.37 31.70
C VAL A 31 31.08 7.47 30.46
N ARG A 32 31.38 8.02 29.28
CA ARG A 32 31.48 7.32 27.98
C ARG A 32 32.53 6.19 27.90
N ASN A 33 33.42 6.05 28.87
CA ASN A 33 34.50 5.06 28.84
C ASN A 33 34.32 3.86 29.80
N TRP A 34 33.10 3.62 30.30
CA TRP A 34 32.82 2.50 31.20
C TRP A 34 32.14 1.34 30.45
N PRO A 35 32.69 0.10 30.43
CA PRO A 35 32.29 -0.94 29.48
C PRO A 35 30.85 -1.47 29.59
N ASN A 36 30.13 -1.20 30.68
CA ASN A 36 28.84 -1.82 31.00
C ASN A 36 27.67 -0.83 31.21
N LEU A 37 27.76 0.42 30.74
CA LEU A 37 26.71 1.44 30.94
C LEU A 37 26.33 2.20 29.65
N ALA A 38 26.27 1.50 28.50
CA ALA A 38 25.83 2.10 27.23
C ALA A 38 24.39 2.67 27.28
N TRP A 39 23.53 2.09 28.13
CA TRP A 39 22.15 2.57 28.33
C TRP A 39 22.04 3.91 29.07
N ALA A 40 23.03 4.28 29.88
CA ALA A 40 22.97 5.51 30.70
C ALA A 40 23.24 6.78 29.88
N ALA A 41 23.99 6.69 28.78
CA ALA A 41 24.27 7.82 27.90
C ALA A 41 23.06 8.18 27.01
N GLU A 42 22.24 7.20 26.63
CA GLU A 42 21.00 7.42 25.86
C GLU A 42 19.91 8.09 26.72
N VAL A 43 19.90 7.84 28.03
CA VAL A 43 18.94 8.46 28.97
C VAL A 43 19.28 9.92 29.25
N GLU A 44 20.56 10.30 29.29
CA GLU A 44 20.98 11.70 29.49
C GLU A 44 20.61 12.58 28.28
N GLU A 45 20.78 12.05 27.05
CA GLU A 45 20.39 12.72 25.81
C GLU A 45 18.86 12.87 25.72
N ALA A 46 18.11 11.84 26.13
CA ALA A 46 16.64 11.85 26.17
C ALA A 46 16.03 12.76 27.26
N LEU A 47 16.76 13.05 28.35
CA LEU A 47 16.29 13.92 29.44
C LEU A 47 16.65 15.40 29.23
N SER A 48 17.66 15.70 28.41
CA SER A 48 18.06 17.08 28.10
C SER A 48 17.12 17.78 27.12
N ASP A 49 16.30 17.02 26.39
CA ASP A 49 15.41 17.52 25.34
C ASP A 49 13.92 17.35 25.70
N SER A 50 13.55 17.85 26.88
CA SER A 50 12.18 17.78 27.45
C SER A 50 11.07 18.50 26.64
N ASN A 51 11.34 18.89 25.38
CA ASN A 51 10.37 19.50 24.48
C ASN A 51 10.18 18.77 23.13
N SER A 52 10.80 17.61 22.89
CA SER A 52 10.53 16.83 21.68
C SER A 52 9.65 15.61 21.99
N GLY A 53 8.62 15.41 21.16
CA GLY A 53 7.61 14.33 21.28
C GLY A 53 8.14 12.90 21.10
N ALA A 54 9.42 12.64 21.37
CA ALA A 54 10.08 11.36 21.21
C ALA A 54 9.65 10.32 22.26
N PHE A 55 9.21 10.73 23.46
CA PHE A 55 8.74 9.79 24.48
C PHE A 55 7.38 9.15 24.18
N ASN A 56 6.56 9.76 23.30
CA ASN A 56 5.26 9.21 22.91
C ASN A 56 5.31 8.33 21.64
N SER A 57 6.41 8.33 20.88
CA SER A 57 6.54 7.51 19.65
C SER A 57 6.94 6.05 19.93
N ILE A 58 7.52 5.76 21.11
CA ILE A 58 7.95 4.41 21.46
C ILE A 58 6.76 3.58 22.01
N THR A 59 5.74 4.23 22.57
CA THR A 59 4.53 3.57 23.07
C THR A 59 3.46 3.34 22.00
N SER A 60 3.46 4.09 20.89
CA SER A 60 2.51 3.91 19.77
C SER A 60 2.85 2.73 18.85
N MET A 61 4.04 2.13 19.00
CA MET A 61 4.42 0.86 18.38
C MET A 61 4.05 -0.38 19.22
N ILE A 62 3.54 -0.20 20.44
CA ILE A 62 3.17 -1.30 21.32
C ILE A 62 1.70 -1.64 21.06
N PRO A 63 1.36 -2.85 20.60
CA PRO A 63 -0.03 -3.25 20.47
C PRO A 63 -0.73 -3.13 21.85
N PRO A 64 -2.04 -2.84 21.89
CA PRO A 64 -2.78 -2.79 23.14
C PRO A 64 -2.49 -4.03 23.99
N ILE A 65 -2.26 -3.81 25.28
CA ILE A 65 -1.82 -4.83 26.25
C ILE A 65 -2.77 -6.03 26.18
N GLY A 66 -2.29 -7.15 25.62
CA GLY A 66 -3.03 -8.41 25.53
C GLY A 66 -2.93 -9.16 24.18
N GLN A 67 -2.47 -8.51 23.10
CA GLN A 67 -2.23 -9.18 21.81
C GLN A 67 -0.73 -9.32 21.54
N THR A 68 -0.25 -10.56 21.39
CA THR A 68 1.09 -10.83 20.85
C THR A 68 1.13 -10.37 19.39
N THR A 69 2.12 -9.57 19.00
CA THR A 69 2.33 -9.20 17.60
C THR A 69 2.40 -10.48 16.75
N PRO A 70 1.60 -10.62 15.68
CA PRO A 70 1.61 -11.83 14.88
C PRO A 70 3.00 -12.04 14.27
N LYS A 71 3.47 -13.29 14.27
CA LYS A 71 4.72 -13.68 13.63
C LYS A 71 4.46 -13.85 12.14
N LEU A 72 4.97 -12.91 11.34
CA LEU A 72 4.71 -12.86 9.90
C LEU A 72 5.95 -13.27 9.12
N ALA A 73 5.75 -13.94 7.99
CA ALA A 73 6.81 -14.37 7.09
C ALA A 73 6.47 -14.02 5.63
N LEU A 74 7.50 -13.80 4.82
CA LEU A 74 7.40 -13.59 3.38
C LEU A 74 8.41 -14.48 2.66
N ILE A 75 8.07 -14.94 1.46
CA ILE A 75 9.01 -15.62 0.57
C ILE A 75 9.00 -14.98 -0.81
N ARG A 76 10.19 -14.75 -1.35
CA ARG A 76 10.43 -14.24 -2.70
C ARG A 76 11.22 -15.25 -3.51
N PHE A 77 10.70 -15.64 -4.66
CA PHE A 77 11.44 -16.42 -5.65
C PHE A 77 12.32 -15.53 -6.51
N GLU A 78 13.54 -15.99 -6.76
CA GLU A 78 14.58 -15.19 -7.39
C GLU A 78 15.19 -15.80 -8.66
N ASP A 79 15.82 -14.93 -9.44
CA ASP A 79 16.55 -15.23 -10.67
C ASP A 79 15.71 -15.92 -11.75
N ILE A 80 14.41 -15.62 -11.82
CA ILE A 80 13.50 -16.24 -12.78
C ILE A 80 13.51 -15.44 -14.09
N GLY A 81 13.65 -16.11 -15.23
CA GLY A 81 13.57 -15.48 -16.56
C GLY A 81 13.25 -16.51 -17.65
N PRO A 82 13.04 -16.09 -18.91
CA PRO A 82 12.63 -16.98 -20.01
C PRO A 82 13.73 -17.94 -20.51
N GLY A 83 14.86 -18.02 -19.82
CA GLY A 83 16.01 -18.83 -20.20
C GLY A 83 16.77 -19.42 -19.01
N GLY A 84 18.00 -19.88 -19.28
CA GLY A 84 18.86 -20.46 -18.25
C GLY A 84 18.27 -21.74 -17.67
N LEU A 85 18.06 -21.75 -16.34
CA LEU A 85 17.46 -22.88 -15.62
C LEU A 85 15.96 -23.04 -15.88
N TYR A 86 15.35 -22.18 -16.69
CA TYR A 86 13.93 -22.19 -17.04
C TYR A 86 13.72 -22.22 -18.56
N SER A 87 14.69 -22.77 -19.31
CA SER A 87 14.76 -22.64 -20.77
C SER A 87 13.98 -23.70 -21.55
N SER A 88 13.41 -24.71 -20.91
CA SER A 88 12.63 -25.74 -21.60
C SER A 88 11.21 -25.85 -21.07
N LYS A 89 10.30 -26.45 -21.86
CA LYS A 89 8.95 -26.81 -21.39
C LYS A 89 9.00 -27.67 -20.13
N ASP A 90 10.02 -28.52 -20.02
CA ASP A 90 10.26 -29.35 -18.84
C ASP A 90 10.54 -28.51 -17.59
N ASP A 91 11.46 -27.55 -17.69
CA ASP A 91 11.82 -26.65 -16.58
C ASP A 91 10.65 -25.74 -16.19
N LEU A 92 9.91 -25.22 -17.18
CA LEU A 92 8.71 -24.41 -16.95
C LEU A 92 7.59 -25.23 -16.28
N GLY A 93 7.44 -26.50 -16.65
CA GLY A 93 6.50 -27.42 -16.00
C GLY A 93 6.82 -27.66 -14.52
N LYS A 94 8.12 -27.75 -14.19
CA LYS A 94 8.62 -27.85 -12.82
C LYS A 94 8.44 -26.53 -12.05
N LEU A 95 8.77 -25.39 -12.65
CA LEU A 95 8.55 -24.07 -12.05
C LEU A 95 7.06 -23.87 -11.71
N ARG A 96 6.16 -24.25 -12.63
CA ARG A 96 4.71 -24.25 -12.37
C ARG A 96 4.33 -25.10 -11.17
N ALA A 97 4.92 -26.29 -11.00
CA ALA A 97 4.63 -27.14 -9.84
C ALA A 97 5.09 -26.50 -8.51
N VAL A 98 6.22 -25.79 -8.49
CA VAL A 98 6.68 -25.05 -7.30
C VAL A 98 5.69 -23.93 -6.94
N MET A 99 5.25 -23.14 -7.92
CA MET A 99 4.27 -22.07 -7.71
C MET A 99 2.89 -22.61 -7.31
N ASP A 100 2.43 -23.68 -7.98
CA ASP A 100 1.16 -24.35 -7.67
C ASP A 100 1.17 -24.94 -6.25
N PHE A 101 2.31 -25.46 -5.78
CA PHE A 101 2.47 -25.90 -4.39
C PHE A 101 2.31 -24.76 -3.38
N CYS A 102 2.95 -23.61 -3.60
CA CYS A 102 2.74 -22.44 -2.73
C CYS A 102 1.27 -22.00 -2.69
N ALA A 103 0.62 -21.95 -3.85
CA ALA A 103 -0.80 -21.62 -3.94
C ALA A 103 -1.69 -22.64 -3.19
N GLN A 104 -1.46 -23.94 -3.39
CA GLN A 104 -2.18 -25.02 -2.69
C GLN A 104 -2.00 -24.97 -1.17
N GLU A 105 -0.80 -24.62 -0.73
CA GLU A 105 -0.48 -24.47 0.68
C GLU A 105 -0.97 -23.14 1.26
N ASN A 106 -1.61 -22.26 0.49
CA ASN A 106 -1.98 -20.89 0.93
C ASN A 106 -0.76 -20.12 1.45
N VAL A 107 0.36 -20.19 0.72
CA VAL A 107 1.58 -19.41 0.97
C VAL A 107 1.67 -18.34 -0.11
N PRO A 108 1.36 -17.07 0.18
CA PRO A 108 1.62 -15.97 -0.74
C PRO A 108 3.12 -15.94 -1.09
N PHE A 109 3.41 -15.75 -2.38
CA PHE A 109 4.78 -15.78 -2.89
C PHE A 109 4.99 -14.64 -3.88
N HIS A 110 6.25 -14.22 -3.98
CA HIS A 110 6.67 -13.11 -4.83
C HIS A 110 7.66 -13.65 -5.85
N VAL A 111 7.70 -13.10 -7.06
CA VAL A 111 8.49 -13.62 -8.17
C VAL A 111 9.29 -12.48 -8.75
N THR A 112 10.61 -12.47 -8.55
CA THR A 112 11.49 -11.51 -9.23
C THR A 112 11.79 -12.05 -10.62
N VAL A 113 11.53 -11.24 -11.64
CA VAL A 113 11.64 -11.64 -13.04
C VAL A 113 12.69 -10.80 -13.77
N ILE A 114 13.57 -11.50 -14.47
CA ILE A 114 14.54 -10.97 -15.43
C ILE A 114 13.87 -11.05 -16.80
N PRO A 115 13.33 -9.95 -17.34
CA PRO A 115 12.50 -10.00 -18.55
C PRO A 115 13.32 -10.31 -19.81
N HIS A 116 14.60 -9.95 -19.85
CA HIS A 116 15.48 -10.15 -21.00
C HIS A 116 16.69 -11.00 -20.60
N PHE A 117 16.57 -12.31 -20.78
CA PHE A 117 17.59 -13.28 -20.38
C PHE A 117 18.73 -13.36 -21.39
N LYS A 118 19.97 -13.40 -20.90
CA LYS A 118 21.19 -13.54 -21.70
C LYS A 118 22.21 -14.46 -21.05
N ARG A 119 22.80 -15.36 -21.84
CA ARG A 119 23.86 -16.26 -21.39
C ARG A 119 24.83 -16.61 -22.51
N LEU A 120 26.11 -16.80 -22.19
CA LEU A 120 27.08 -17.37 -23.13
C LEU A 120 26.99 -18.90 -23.14
N ASP A 121 26.89 -19.47 -24.34
CA ASP A 121 27.04 -20.91 -24.55
C ASP A 121 28.53 -21.35 -24.54
N SER A 122 28.77 -22.66 -24.65
CA SER A 122 30.12 -23.23 -24.67
C SER A 122 30.99 -22.74 -25.83
N ASN A 123 30.39 -22.17 -26.87
CA ASN A 123 31.06 -21.63 -28.04
C ASN A 123 31.27 -20.11 -27.96
N ASN A 124 30.91 -19.49 -26.82
CA ASN A 124 30.89 -18.03 -26.59
C ASN A 124 29.89 -17.28 -27.48
N ASN A 125 28.79 -17.91 -27.88
CA ASN A 125 27.67 -17.18 -28.49
C ASN A 125 26.64 -16.79 -27.44
N TRP A 126 26.08 -15.59 -27.58
CA TRP A 126 24.99 -15.14 -26.74
C TRP A 126 23.69 -15.87 -27.11
N GLN A 127 23.11 -16.52 -26.11
CA GLN A 127 21.77 -17.07 -26.12
C GLN A 127 20.87 -16.06 -25.43
N VAL A 128 19.87 -15.56 -26.17
CA VAL A 128 18.98 -14.48 -25.71
C VAL A 128 17.54 -14.96 -25.84
N ARG A 129 16.73 -14.66 -24.82
CA ARG A 129 15.27 -14.80 -24.86
C ARG A 129 14.64 -13.67 -24.08
N SER A 130 13.55 -13.11 -24.58
CA SER A 130 12.99 -11.95 -23.91
C SER A 130 11.49 -11.79 -24.04
N LEU A 131 10.93 -11.18 -23.00
CA LEU A 131 9.56 -10.68 -23.01
C LEU A 131 9.35 -9.56 -24.04
N ASP A 132 10.39 -8.80 -24.39
CA ASP A 132 10.28 -7.70 -25.37
C ASP A 132 10.38 -8.15 -26.84
N ASP A 133 10.54 -9.46 -27.09
CA ASP A 133 10.54 -10.00 -28.44
C ASP A 133 9.18 -9.77 -29.12
N THR A 134 9.21 -9.21 -30.34
CA THR A 134 7.98 -8.96 -31.13
C THR A 134 7.25 -10.26 -31.51
N GLU A 135 8.02 -11.33 -31.72
CA GLU A 135 7.52 -12.68 -31.97
C GLU A 135 8.27 -13.66 -31.05
N PRO A 136 7.88 -13.75 -29.76
CA PRO A 136 8.60 -14.59 -28.80
C PRO A 136 8.50 -16.06 -29.21
N ASP A 137 9.56 -16.82 -28.90
CA ASP A 137 9.56 -18.27 -29.08
C ASP A 137 8.51 -18.96 -28.19
N GLU A 138 8.27 -20.24 -28.46
CA GLU A 138 7.21 -20.99 -27.78
C GLU A 138 7.43 -21.09 -26.27
N GLU A 139 8.68 -21.33 -25.84
CA GLU A 139 9.04 -21.36 -24.42
C GLU A 139 8.83 -20.01 -23.74
N THR A 140 9.17 -18.91 -24.41
CA THR A 140 8.97 -17.55 -23.89
C THR A 140 7.48 -17.21 -23.78
N LYS A 141 6.65 -17.62 -24.75
CA LYS A 141 5.18 -17.52 -24.66
C LYS A 141 4.62 -18.29 -23.47
N LEU A 142 5.09 -19.53 -23.26
CA LEU A 142 4.70 -20.35 -22.12
C LEU A 142 5.17 -19.76 -20.79
N PHE A 143 6.35 -19.13 -20.75
CA PHE A 143 6.85 -18.41 -19.59
C PHE A 143 5.97 -17.20 -19.25
N ILE A 144 5.60 -16.38 -20.24
CA ILE A 144 4.67 -15.24 -20.05
C ILE A 144 3.32 -15.74 -19.52
N ALA A 145 2.77 -16.81 -20.10
CA ALA A 145 1.54 -17.42 -19.63
C ALA A 145 1.65 -17.93 -18.18
N LEU A 146 2.80 -18.48 -17.80
CA LEU A 146 3.07 -18.93 -16.45
C LEU A 146 3.11 -17.77 -15.44
N LEU A 147 3.70 -16.62 -15.79
CA LEU A 147 3.68 -15.42 -14.93
C LEU A 147 2.25 -14.92 -14.70
N LYS A 148 1.43 -14.83 -15.75
CA LYS A 148 0.02 -14.45 -15.65
C LYS A 148 -0.78 -15.43 -14.78
N ARG A 149 -0.51 -16.73 -14.93
CA ARG A 149 -1.10 -17.76 -14.07
C ARG A 149 -0.67 -17.57 -12.61
N ALA A 150 0.59 -17.25 -12.35
CA ALA A 150 1.07 -17.00 -11.00
C ALA A 150 0.30 -15.83 -10.37
N GLN A 151 0.10 -14.72 -11.10
CA GLN A 151 -0.75 -13.60 -10.65
C GLN A 151 -2.18 -14.03 -10.34
N ALA A 152 -2.82 -14.77 -11.25
CA ALA A 152 -4.18 -15.29 -11.04
C ALA A 152 -4.29 -16.24 -9.82
N LYS A 153 -3.17 -16.75 -9.30
CA LYS A 153 -3.09 -17.59 -8.10
C LYS A 153 -2.51 -16.86 -6.88
N GLY A 154 -2.47 -15.54 -6.90
CA GLY A 154 -1.99 -14.70 -5.79
C GLY A 154 -0.47 -14.56 -5.70
N GLY A 155 0.26 -14.92 -6.75
CA GLY A 155 1.69 -14.68 -6.88
C GLY A 155 1.97 -13.25 -7.34
N ILE A 156 2.86 -12.54 -6.66
CA ILE A 156 3.13 -11.12 -6.94
C ILE A 156 4.40 -11.00 -7.77
N ILE A 157 4.31 -10.37 -8.94
CA ILE A 157 5.44 -10.25 -9.87
C ILE A 157 6.20 -8.94 -9.63
N GLY A 158 7.53 -9.01 -9.61
CA GLY A 158 8.41 -7.86 -9.47
C GLY A 158 9.54 -7.89 -10.49
N MET A 159 10.12 -6.72 -10.75
CA MET A 159 11.25 -6.57 -11.68
C MET A 159 12.56 -6.91 -10.98
N HIS A 160 13.47 -7.56 -11.71
CA HIS A 160 14.80 -7.96 -11.23
C HIS A 160 15.90 -7.51 -12.18
N GLY A 161 16.00 -6.20 -12.39
CA GLY A 161 16.81 -5.66 -13.48
C GLY A 161 16.11 -5.77 -14.84
N TYR A 162 16.86 -5.52 -15.91
CA TYR A 162 16.42 -5.80 -17.28
C TYR A 162 17.04 -7.10 -17.78
N THR A 163 18.37 -7.21 -17.67
CA THR A 163 19.08 -8.45 -18.06
C THR A 163 19.83 -9.11 -16.93
N HIS A 164 19.91 -8.49 -15.74
CA HIS A 164 20.71 -9.02 -14.63
C HIS A 164 22.20 -9.22 -14.99
N GLN A 165 22.69 -8.46 -15.97
CA GLN A 165 24.07 -8.48 -16.46
C GLN A 165 24.36 -7.19 -17.21
N TYR A 166 25.64 -6.89 -17.48
CA TYR A 166 26.07 -5.69 -18.18
C TYR A 166 26.64 -6.00 -19.57
N GLY A 167 26.11 -5.29 -20.57
CA GLY A 167 26.65 -5.22 -21.92
C GLY A 167 26.38 -6.47 -22.78
N ASP A 168 27.11 -6.54 -23.88
CA ASP A 168 27.16 -7.66 -24.84
C ASP A 168 28.57 -8.26 -24.92
N VAL A 169 29.42 -7.92 -23.96
CA VAL A 169 30.83 -8.33 -23.94
C VAL A 169 31.06 -9.36 -22.86
N ARG A 170 31.82 -10.39 -23.18
CA ARG A 170 32.22 -11.39 -22.21
C ARG A 170 33.05 -10.73 -21.11
N ARG A 171 32.61 -10.87 -19.85
CA ARG A 171 33.38 -10.44 -18.68
C ARG A 171 34.29 -11.56 -18.19
N LEU A 172 35.52 -11.21 -17.83
CA LEU A 172 36.53 -12.15 -17.35
C LEU A 172 36.32 -12.57 -15.88
N ASP A 173 35.46 -11.87 -15.14
CA ASP A 173 35.14 -12.15 -13.75
C ASP A 173 34.12 -13.28 -13.56
N GLY A 174 33.59 -13.85 -14.65
CA GLY A 174 32.58 -14.91 -14.61
C GLY A 174 31.16 -14.43 -14.29
N HIS A 175 30.94 -13.12 -14.12
CA HIS A 175 29.66 -12.52 -13.76
C HIS A 175 29.00 -11.83 -14.98
N HIS A 176 28.82 -12.57 -16.07
CA HIS A 176 28.22 -12.06 -17.32
C HIS A 176 26.88 -12.70 -17.71
N ASP A 177 26.52 -13.85 -17.14
CA ASP A 177 25.24 -14.50 -17.45
C ASP A 177 24.13 -13.96 -16.55
N SER A 178 22.93 -13.77 -17.09
CA SER A 178 21.73 -13.45 -16.31
C SER A 178 21.57 -14.38 -15.10
N GLY A 179 21.24 -13.79 -13.94
CA GLY A 179 21.14 -14.48 -12.64
C GLY A 179 22.48 -14.66 -11.89
N THR A 180 23.63 -14.49 -12.56
CA THR A 180 24.95 -14.48 -11.90
C THR A 180 25.73 -13.20 -12.13
N GLY A 181 25.32 -12.41 -13.11
CA GLY A 181 25.96 -11.17 -13.50
C GLY A 181 25.56 -9.98 -12.64
N ASN A 182 26.28 -8.88 -12.84
CA ASN A 182 25.92 -7.59 -12.26
C ASN A 182 25.50 -6.64 -13.37
N GLU A 183 24.36 -5.98 -13.20
CA GLU A 183 23.81 -5.04 -14.16
C GLU A 183 24.19 -3.59 -13.84
N PHE A 184 24.12 -3.22 -12.57
CA PHE A 184 24.41 -1.87 -12.10
C PHE A 184 25.71 -1.85 -11.28
N ASN A 185 26.34 -0.67 -11.19
CA ASN A 185 27.57 -0.41 -10.45
C ASN A 185 28.63 -1.51 -10.64
N VAL A 186 28.86 -1.86 -11.91
CA VAL A 186 29.81 -2.88 -12.31
C VAL A 186 31.23 -2.36 -12.18
N ALA A 187 32.07 -3.10 -11.47
CA ALA A 187 33.45 -2.72 -11.23
C ALA A 187 34.21 -2.47 -12.55
N GLY A 188 34.84 -1.29 -12.66
CA GLY A 188 35.61 -0.89 -13.84
C GLY A 188 34.78 -0.39 -15.03
N VAL A 189 33.45 -0.25 -14.88
CA VAL A 189 32.56 0.22 -15.94
C VAL A 189 31.76 1.44 -15.46
N GLU A 190 32.30 2.63 -15.69
CA GLU A 190 31.77 3.88 -15.17
C GLU A 190 30.31 4.14 -15.56
N GLN A 191 29.91 3.83 -16.80
CA GLN A 191 28.57 4.09 -17.31
C GLN A 191 27.48 3.38 -16.48
N THR A 192 27.80 2.22 -15.90
CA THR A 192 26.84 1.43 -15.08
C THR A 192 26.56 2.04 -13.72
N THR A 193 27.22 3.15 -13.37
CA THR A 193 26.99 3.90 -12.12
C THR A 193 26.00 5.05 -12.28
N TRP A 194 25.70 5.43 -13.54
CA TRP A 194 24.92 6.63 -13.85
C TRP A 194 23.42 6.43 -13.61
N PRO A 195 22.70 7.48 -13.18
CA PRO A 195 21.23 7.44 -13.06
C PRO A 195 20.54 7.17 -14.39
N ASP A 196 20.99 7.79 -15.48
CA ASP A 196 20.36 7.61 -16.80
C ASP A 196 20.49 6.18 -17.31
N TYR A 197 21.61 5.52 -17.01
CA TYR A 197 21.78 4.09 -17.28
C TYR A 197 20.74 3.27 -16.50
N ALA A 198 20.54 3.55 -15.21
CA ALA A 198 19.50 2.87 -14.43
C ALA A 198 18.10 3.11 -15.00
N ALA A 199 17.78 4.35 -15.39
CA ALA A 199 16.48 4.72 -15.92
C ALA A 199 16.19 4.03 -17.27
N GLU A 200 17.19 3.93 -18.15
CA GLU A 200 17.08 3.19 -19.41
C GLU A 200 16.70 1.72 -19.16
N ARG A 201 17.41 1.06 -18.23
CA ARG A 201 17.16 -0.36 -17.91
C ARG A 201 15.80 -0.57 -17.25
N LEU A 202 15.38 0.33 -16.36
CA LEU A 202 14.04 0.26 -15.77
C LEU A 202 12.94 0.48 -16.82
N ASN A 203 13.11 1.40 -17.77
CA ASN A 203 12.17 1.58 -18.87
C ASN A 203 12.07 0.32 -19.73
N LEU A 204 13.20 -0.27 -20.10
CA LEU A 204 13.22 -1.52 -20.89
C LEU A 204 12.54 -2.66 -20.15
N SER A 205 12.85 -2.84 -18.86
CA SER A 205 12.22 -3.84 -18.00
C SER A 205 10.72 -3.61 -17.92
N LEU A 206 10.28 -2.42 -17.49
CA LEU A 206 8.87 -2.07 -17.35
C LEU A 206 8.09 -2.25 -18.65
N ASN A 207 8.62 -1.79 -19.78
CA ASN A 207 7.96 -1.95 -21.09
C ASN A 207 7.80 -3.42 -21.47
N ALA A 208 8.78 -4.28 -21.16
CA ALA A 208 8.67 -5.72 -21.41
C ALA A 208 7.50 -6.33 -20.62
N PHE A 209 7.31 -5.98 -19.34
CA PHE A 209 6.15 -6.43 -18.55
C PHE A 209 4.83 -5.88 -19.08
N LEU A 210 4.75 -4.55 -19.29
CA LEU A 210 3.51 -3.88 -19.71
C LEU A 210 3.04 -4.30 -21.10
N SER A 211 3.96 -4.64 -22.02
CA SER A 211 3.62 -5.15 -23.36
C SER A 211 2.80 -6.44 -23.33
N HIS A 212 2.85 -7.18 -22.22
CA HIS A 212 2.09 -8.39 -21.99
C HIS A 212 0.96 -8.20 -20.98
N GLY A 213 0.65 -6.99 -20.54
CA GLY A 213 -0.37 -6.72 -19.52
C GLY A 213 -0.01 -7.31 -18.15
N ILE A 214 1.29 -7.36 -17.83
CA ILE A 214 1.80 -7.70 -16.50
C ILE A 214 2.23 -6.40 -15.85
N GLU A 215 1.64 -6.04 -14.71
CA GLU A 215 2.07 -4.87 -13.95
C GLU A 215 2.98 -5.29 -12.79
N PRO A 216 4.24 -4.82 -12.75
CA PRO A 216 5.17 -5.19 -11.70
C PRO A 216 4.85 -4.45 -10.39
N ALA A 217 4.73 -5.19 -9.29
CA ALA A 217 4.34 -4.65 -7.98
C ALA A 217 5.52 -4.17 -7.14
N PHE A 218 6.73 -4.68 -7.38
CA PHE A 218 7.93 -4.31 -6.62
C PHE A 218 9.20 -4.34 -7.48
N TRP A 219 10.23 -3.67 -6.99
CA TRP A 219 11.60 -3.72 -7.54
C TRP A 219 12.52 -4.51 -6.61
N GLU A 220 13.44 -5.27 -7.20
CA GLU A 220 14.59 -5.89 -6.55
C GLU A 220 15.83 -5.62 -7.39
N THR A 221 16.81 -4.91 -6.83
CA THR A 221 18.08 -4.65 -7.52
C THR A 221 18.91 -5.94 -7.64
N PRO A 222 19.29 -6.38 -8.86
CA PRO A 222 20.21 -7.51 -9.06
C PRO A 222 21.38 -7.55 -8.07
N HIS A 223 21.43 -8.61 -7.26
CA HIS A 223 22.43 -8.83 -6.20
C HIS A 223 22.59 -7.68 -5.18
N ASN A 224 21.60 -6.79 -5.07
CA ASN A 224 21.63 -5.58 -4.24
C ASN A 224 22.86 -4.69 -4.54
N VAL A 225 23.27 -4.61 -5.82
CA VAL A 225 24.42 -3.82 -6.28
C VAL A 225 23.92 -2.60 -7.05
N SER A 226 24.04 -1.41 -6.45
CA SER A 226 23.65 -0.13 -7.06
C SER A 226 24.36 1.05 -6.37
N THR A 227 24.29 2.24 -6.98
CA THR A 227 24.70 3.50 -6.34
C THR A 227 23.51 4.16 -5.63
N SER A 228 23.77 5.15 -4.75
CA SER A 228 22.69 5.92 -4.10
C SER A 228 21.80 6.64 -5.11
N MET A 229 22.39 7.24 -6.14
CA MET A 229 21.63 7.97 -7.16
C MET A 229 20.79 7.03 -8.03
N GLN A 230 21.23 5.79 -8.25
CA GLN A 230 20.41 4.79 -8.94
C GLN A 230 19.22 4.34 -8.10
N LYS A 231 19.35 4.26 -6.78
CA LYS A 231 18.21 4.00 -5.89
C LYS A 231 17.14 5.11 -5.98
N ASP A 232 17.53 6.36 -6.20
CA ASP A 232 16.57 7.44 -6.48
C ASP A 232 15.77 7.16 -7.76
N VAL A 233 16.43 6.65 -8.80
CA VAL A 233 15.76 6.20 -10.03
C VAL A 233 14.79 5.06 -9.72
N PHE A 234 15.23 4.00 -9.03
CA PHE A 234 14.38 2.83 -8.73
C PHE A 234 13.11 3.22 -7.96
N ARG A 235 13.27 4.05 -6.94
CA ARG A 235 12.18 4.61 -6.13
C ARG A 235 11.28 5.59 -6.88
N SER A 236 11.67 6.05 -8.07
CA SER A 236 10.82 6.89 -8.92
C SER A 236 9.87 6.06 -9.77
N TYR A 237 10.25 4.83 -10.10
CA TYR A 237 9.44 3.94 -10.93
C TYR A 237 8.48 3.16 -10.03
N ILE A 238 8.98 2.44 -9.03
CA ILE A 238 8.17 1.54 -8.18
C ILE A 238 8.35 1.87 -6.70
N GLY A 239 7.25 1.85 -5.94
CA GLY A 239 7.19 2.37 -4.57
C GLY A 239 7.59 1.37 -3.53
N LEU A 240 7.56 0.11 -3.91
CA LEU A 240 7.92 -1.01 -3.08
C LEU A 240 9.23 -1.58 -3.57
N GLN A 241 10.24 -1.41 -2.74
CA GLN A 241 11.58 -1.94 -2.93
C GLN A 241 11.65 -3.19 -2.07
N TYR A 242 11.45 -4.36 -2.67
CA TYR A 242 11.64 -5.61 -1.95
C TYR A 242 13.16 -5.84 -1.91
N GLU A 243 13.89 -5.10 -1.09
CA GLU A 243 15.34 -5.26 -0.88
C GLU A 243 15.75 -4.52 0.39
N SER A 244 17.03 -4.62 0.77
CA SER A 244 17.57 -3.85 1.87
C SER A 244 18.33 -2.62 1.35
N LEU A 245 18.06 -1.44 1.92
CA LEU A 245 18.81 -0.21 1.59
C LEU A 245 20.28 -0.34 1.98
N GLU A 246 20.57 -0.98 3.11
CA GLU A 246 21.91 -1.40 3.51
C GLU A 246 22.04 -2.91 3.63
N LYS A 247 23.19 -3.46 3.24
CA LYS A 247 23.47 -4.91 3.24
C LYS A 247 23.33 -5.61 4.59
N LYS A 248 23.14 -4.89 5.71
CA LYS A 248 23.07 -5.42 7.07
C LYS A 248 21.79 -5.06 7.82
N ASP A 249 20.85 -4.38 7.18
CA ASP A 249 19.68 -3.87 7.88
C ASP A 249 18.81 -5.03 8.40
N ARG A 250 18.63 -5.05 9.72
CA ARG A 250 17.75 -6.00 10.43
C ARG A 250 16.39 -5.39 10.75
N ASN A 251 16.18 -4.15 10.30
CA ASN A 251 15.08 -3.29 10.68
C ASN A 251 13.77 -3.72 10.01
N PRO A 252 12.62 -3.43 10.64
CA PRO A 252 11.31 -3.70 10.03
C PRO A 252 11.16 -2.90 8.74
N VAL A 253 10.12 -3.19 7.95
CA VAL A 253 9.68 -2.37 6.83
C VAL A 253 9.83 -0.88 7.17
N TYR A 254 10.58 -0.14 6.36
CA TYR A 254 10.83 1.28 6.59
C TYR A 254 10.55 2.12 5.35
N LEU A 255 10.26 3.38 5.61
CA LEU A 255 9.98 4.40 4.63
C LEU A 255 11.24 5.24 4.43
N GLU A 256 11.72 5.31 3.21
CA GLU A 256 12.78 6.22 2.82
C GLU A 256 12.14 7.46 2.20
N GLY A 257 12.28 8.61 2.86
CA GLY A 257 11.75 9.89 2.38
C GLY A 257 12.56 10.48 1.22
N ASP A 258 11.99 11.49 0.58
CA ASP A 258 12.57 12.35 -0.45
C ASP A 258 13.25 11.63 -1.64
N ASN A 259 12.65 11.78 -2.81
CA ASN A 259 13.22 11.36 -4.08
C ASN A 259 13.40 12.58 -4.98
N GLN A 260 14.64 12.77 -5.47
CA GLN A 260 15.02 13.94 -6.27
C GLN A 260 15.11 13.64 -7.77
N TYR A 261 14.89 12.39 -8.19
CA TYR A 261 14.98 12.02 -9.60
C TYR A 261 13.66 12.29 -10.35
N GLY A 262 13.69 13.21 -11.32
CA GLY A 262 12.51 13.62 -12.08
C GLY A 262 11.56 14.50 -11.25
N SER A 263 10.26 14.20 -11.26
CA SER A 263 9.29 14.87 -10.38
C SER A 263 9.40 14.34 -8.94
N PRO A 264 9.29 15.21 -7.91
CA PRO A 264 9.42 14.76 -6.53
C PRO A 264 8.36 13.70 -6.15
N THR A 265 8.83 12.52 -5.76
CA THR A 265 8.01 11.53 -5.04
C THR A 265 8.32 11.61 -3.56
N LEU A 266 7.38 11.17 -2.73
CA LEU A 266 7.51 11.25 -1.26
C LEU A 266 8.23 10.06 -0.65
N GLY A 267 9.01 9.36 -1.48
CA GLY A 267 9.80 8.23 -1.06
C GLY A 267 9.36 6.89 -1.60
N ALA A 268 9.79 5.84 -0.90
CA ALA A 268 9.48 4.45 -1.17
C ALA A 268 9.52 3.64 0.12
N VAL A 269 8.90 2.46 0.10
CA VAL A 269 8.94 1.48 1.17
C VAL A 269 9.96 0.40 0.84
N TYR A 270 10.84 0.08 1.78
CA TYR A 270 11.75 -1.05 1.68
C TYR A 270 11.29 -2.22 2.54
N VAL A 271 11.34 -3.42 1.98
CA VAL A 271 11.04 -4.69 2.67
C VAL A 271 12.28 -5.58 2.62
N PRO A 272 13.07 -5.68 3.69
CA PRO A 272 14.31 -6.44 3.68
C PRO A 272 14.07 -7.96 3.73
N THR A 273 15.11 -8.74 3.41
CA THR A 273 15.15 -10.21 3.50
C THR A 273 16.16 -10.67 4.57
N PRO A 274 15.89 -10.47 5.89
CA PRO A 274 16.85 -10.73 6.96
C PRO A 274 17.30 -12.20 7.05
N PHE A 275 16.55 -13.13 6.47
CA PHE A 275 16.90 -14.55 6.42
C PHE A 275 17.69 -14.94 5.15
N TYR A 276 17.94 -14.01 4.22
CA TYR A 276 18.66 -14.25 2.97
C TYR A 276 18.12 -15.44 2.19
N TYR A 277 19.00 -16.28 1.65
CA TYR A 277 18.69 -17.41 0.78
C TYR A 277 19.11 -18.75 1.34
N ILE A 278 18.55 -19.80 0.72
CA ILE A 278 18.98 -21.17 0.94
C ILE A 278 20.20 -21.46 0.07
N ASN A 279 21.34 -21.69 0.71
CA ASN A 279 22.58 -21.98 0.00
C ASN A 279 22.50 -23.34 -0.71
N GLY A 280 22.46 -23.34 -2.05
CA GLY A 280 22.39 -24.57 -2.86
C GLY A 280 23.54 -25.56 -2.66
N ALA A 281 24.70 -25.11 -2.17
CA ALA A 281 25.83 -26.00 -1.84
C ALA A 281 25.68 -26.69 -0.47
N ASN A 282 24.84 -26.16 0.42
CA ASN A 282 24.53 -26.76 1.72
C ASN A 282 23.08 -26.41 2.15
N PRO A 283 22.06 -26.91 1.43
CA PRO A 283 20.69 -26.46 1.62
C PRO A 283 20.14 -26.86 2.98
N ILE A 284 20.39 -28.09 3.43
CA ILE A 284 19.93 -28.56 4.75
C ILE A 284 20.55 -27.76 5.90
N GLY A 285 21.87 -27.57 5.90
CA GLY A 285 22.53 -26.79 6.95
C GLY A 285 22.09 -25.32 6.95
N SER A 286 21.82 -24.75 5.78
CA SER A 286 21.29 -23.39 5.63
C SER A 286 19.87 -23.27 6.23
N ILE A 287 18.99 -24.23 5.95
CA ILE A 287 17.63 -24.27 6.52
C ILE A 287 17.68 -24.45 8.05
N ASP A 288 18.51 -25.36 8.56
CA ASP A 288 18.61 -25.59 10.00
C ASP A 288 19.08 -24.34 10.75
N GLN A 289 20.08 -23.63 10.22
CA GLN A 289 20.55 -22.36 10.76
C GLN A 289 19.47 -21.28 10.73
N MET A 290 18.71 -21.20 9.64
CA MET A 290 17.56 -20.29 9.50
C MET A 290 16.50 -20.56 10.58
N LEU A 291 16.10 -21.82 10.76
CA LEU A 291 15.09 -22.22 11.74
C LEU A 291 15.56 -21.98 13.19
N VAL A 292 16.86 -22.14 13.49
CA VAL A 292 17.43 -21.78 14.80
C VAL A 292 17.32 -20.28 15.04
N ARG A 293 17.73 -19.46 14.06
CA ARG A 293 17.65 -17.99 14.14
C ARG A 293 16.20 -17.51 14.34
N LEU A 294 15.24 -18.17 13.71
CA LEU A 294 13.82 -17.82 13.78
C LEU A 294 13.23 -17.94 15.21
N ASN A 295 13.82 -18.76 16.09
CA ASN A 295 13.36 -18.88 17.49
C ASN A 295 13.46 -17.58 18.29
N HIS A 296 14.33 -16.66 17.88
CA HIS A 296 14.66 -15.46 18.65
C HIS A 296 14.39 -14.18 17.85
N PHE A 297 13.64 -14.30 16.75
CA PHE A 297 13.39 -13.20 15.83
C PHE A 297 12.00 -12.58 16.08
N SER A 298 11.94 -11.26 16.24
CA SER A 298 10.71 -10.52 16.55
C SER A 298 10.20 -9.65 15.38
N GLY A 299 10.87 -9.69 14.22
CA GLY A 299 10.53 -8.91 13.04
C GLY A 299 9.71 -9.66 11.98
N LEU A 300 9.68 -9.11 10.77
CA LEU A 300 9.13 -9.76 9.58
C LEU A 300 10.10 -10.81 9.03
N ALA A 301 9.76 -12.09 9.09
CA ALA A 301 10.63 -13.18 8.67
C ALA A 301 10.60 -13.35 7.15
N SER A 302 11.32 -12.47 6.47
CA SER A 302 11.38 -12.43 5.00
C SER A 302 12.67 -13.07 4.49
N LEU A 303 12.55 -13.87 3.42
CA LEU A 303 13.65 -14.59 2.76
C LEU A 303 13.46 -14.56 1.23
N PHE A 304 14.53 -14.91 0.52
CA PHE A 304 14.46 -15.23 -0.89
C PHE A 304 14.90 -16.68 -1.17
N TYR A 305 14.42 -17.26 -2.27
CA TYR A 305 14.54 -18.67 -2.56
C TYR A 305 14.67 -18.92 -4.06
N HIS A 306 15.57 -19.81 -4.45
CA HIS A 306 15.76 -20.20 -5.85
C HIS A 306 14.89 -21.42 -6.21
N PRO A 307 13.82 -21.29 -7.02
CA PRO A 307 12.88 -22.39 -7.29
C PRO A 307 13.53 -23.63 -7.91
N PHE A 308 14.59 -23.46 -8.69
CA PHE A 308 15.28 -24.59 -9.32
C PHE A 308 15.87 -25.59 -8.32
N LEU A 309 16.04 -25.20 -7.04
CA LEU A 309 16.45 -26.12 -5.97
C LEU A 309 15.42 -27.24 -5.73
N GLU A 310 14.18 -27.05 -6.16
CA GLU A 310 13.08 -28.00 -6.02
C GLU A 310 13.04 -29.04 -7.14
N PHE A 311 13.68 -28.78 -8.28
CA PHE A 311 13.57 -29.61 -9.48
C PHE A 311 13.97 -31.07 -9.27
N PRO A 312 15.00 -31.41 -8.46
CA PRO A 312 15.33 -32.81 -8.15
C PRO A 312 14.24 -33.58 -7.39
N PHE A 313 13.30 -32.88 -6.74
CA PHE A 313 12.19 -33.46 -5.97
C PHE A 313 10.90 -33.62 -6.77
N LEU A 314 10.90 -33.20 -8.03
CA LEU A 314 9.74 -33.27 -8.92
C LEU A 314 9.89 -34.43 -9.90
N GLU A 315 8.77 -35.06 -10.22
CA GLU A 315 8.68 -36.07 -11.28
C GLU A 315 7.42 -35.85 -12.14
N PRO A 316 7.47 -36.21 -13.44
CA PRO A 316 6.35 -35.96 -14.33
C PRO A 316 5.18 -36.90 -13.99
N VAL A 317 3.97 -36.39 -14.08
CA VAL A 317 2.76 -37.20 -13.97
C VAL A 317 2.61 -38.03 -15.24
N ILE A 318 2.67 -39.35 -15.11
CA ILE A 318 2.57 -40.30 -16.21
C ILE A 318 1.29 -41.12 -16.07
N VAL A 319 0.44 -41.11 -17.10
CA VAL A 319 -0.78 -41.93 -17.18
C VAL A 319 -0.70 -42.72 -18.48
N ASN A 320 -0.90 -44.05 -18.42
CA ASN A 320 -0.79 -44.94 -19.58
C ASN A 320 0.54 -44.78 -20.36
N ASN A 321 1.65 -44.60 -19.67
CA ASN A 321 2.99 -44.34 -20.23
C ASN A 321 3.13 -43.02 -21.01
N GLU A 322 2.20 -42.08 -20.87
CA GLU A 322 2.27 -40.75 -21.49
C GLU A 322 2.36 -39.66 -20.42
N VAL A 323 3.26 -38.69 -20.65
CA VAL A 323 3.39 -37.50 -19.79
C VAL A 323 2.14 -36.63 -19.96
N GLN A 324 1.54 -36.25 -18.84
CA GLN A 324 0.36 -35.39 -18.84
C GLN A 324 0.75 -33.92 -19.01
N TYR A 325 -0.13 -33.10 -19.57
CA TYR A 325 0.12 -31.68 -19.81
C TYR A 325 -1.03 -30.82 -19.27
N VAL A 326 -0.68 -29.63 -18.77
CA VAL A 326 -1.61 -28.59 -18.34
C VAL A 326 -1.07 -27.25 -18.83
N ASP A 327 -1.90 -26.43 -19.46
CA ASP A 327 -1.51 -25.12 -20.00
C ASP A 327 -0.28 -25.16 -20.94
N GLY A 328 -0.17 -26.23 -21.74
CA GLY A 328 0.94 -26.43 -22.69
C GLY A 328 2.27 -26.88 -22.07
N LEU A 329 2.32 -27.08 -20.74
CA LEU A 329 3.51 -27.50 -19.99
C LEU A 329 3.32 -28.91 -19.39
N PRO A 330 4.36 -29.77 -19.36
CA PRO A 330 4.26 -31.10 -18.76
C PRO A 330 3.91 -30.99 -17.28
N LEU A 331 3.00 -31.82 -16.79
CA LEU A 331 2.50 -31.84 -15.42
C LEU A 331 3.50 -32.52 -14.49
N TYR A 332 3.81 -31.85 -13.39
CA TYR A 332 4.75 -32.32 -12.38
C TYR A 332 4.09 -32.39 -11.00
N HIS A 333 4.55 -33.33 -10.18
CA HIS A 333 4.22 -33.42 -8.76
C HIS A 333 5.48 -33.70 -7.94
N TYR A 334 5.41 -33.41 -6.64
CA TYR A 334 6.48 -33.76 -5.71
C TYR A 334 6.52 -35.27 -5.47
N LYS A 335 7.72 -35.84 -5.47
CA LYS A 335 7.99 -37.24 -5.15
C LYS A 335 7.49 -37.58 -3.75
N GLU A 336 6.80 -38.70 -3.62
CA GLU A 336 6.28 -39.14 -2.33
C GLU A 336 7.40 -39.45 -1.31
N GLY A 337 7.13 -39.17 -0.03
CA GLY A 337 7.99 -39.57 1.08
C GLY A 337 9.30 -38.79 1.24
N THR A 338 9.63 -37.83 0.36
CA THR A 338 10.86 -37.04 0.44
C THR A 338 10.55 -35.55 0.56
N PRO A 339 10.53 -34.96 1.78
CA PRO A 339 10.30 -33.53 1.94
C PRO A 339 11.40 -32.72 1.26
N SER A 340 11.02 -31.88 0.30
CA SER A 340 11.93 -30.95 -0.39
C SER A 340 12.42 -29.85 0.56
N TYR A 341 13.33 -29.01 0.05
CA TYR A 341 13.85 -27.88 0.81
C TYR A 341 12.76 -26.85 1.10
N LEU A 342 11.91 -26.51 0.13
CA LEU A 342 10.79 -25.58 0.32
C LEU A 342 9.75 -26.12 1.33
N HIS A 343 9.45 -27.42 1.29
CA HIS A 343 8.59 -28.08 2.29
C HIS A 343 9.13 -27.89 3.71
N ARG A 344 10.44 -28.07 3.90
CA ARG A 344 11.10 -27.90 5.22
C ARG A 344 11.07 -26.44 5.69
N VAL A 345 11.28 -25.48 4.79
CA VAL A 345 11.17 -24.05 5.11
C VAL A 345 9.75 -23.71 5.56
N ILE A 346 8.72 -24.02 4.76
CA ILE A 346 7.33 -23.66 5.05
C ILE A 346 6.85 -24.33 6.34
N SER A 347 7.05 -25.64 6.47
CA SER A 347 6.65 -26.37 7.68
C SER A 347 7.41 -25.91 8.92
N GLY A 348 8.72 -25.65 8.81
CA GLY A 348 9.54 -25.17 9.92
C GLY A 348 9.14 -23.78 10.42
N PHE A 349 8.75 -22.88 9.52
CA PHE A 349 8.20 -21.56 9.87
C PHE A 349 6.85 -21.68 10.58
N ARG A 350 5.93 -22.49 10.03
CA ARG A 350 4.61 -22.75 10.63
C ARG A 350 4.70 -23.37 12.03
N GLN A 351 5.59 -24.36 12.22
CA GLN A 351 5.83 -24.97 13.53
C GLN A 351 6.33 -23.97 14.58
N LYS A 352 6.94 -22.86 14.15
CA LYS A 352 7.40 -21.76 15.03
C LYS A 352 6.37 -20.64 15.19
N GLY A 353 5.17 -20.84 14.64
CA GLY A 353 4.03 -19.95 14.71
C GLY A 353 4.05 -18.81 13.69
N TYR A 354 4.88 -18.89 12.64
CA TYR A 354 4.89 -17.89 11.58
C TYR A 354 3.80 -18.17 10.55
N GLN A 355 3.09 -17.10 10.17
CA GLN A 355 2.15 -17.09 9.06
C GLN A 355 2.80 -16.43 7.85
N PHE A 356 2.77 -17.11 6.70
CA PHE A 356 3.16 -16.49 5.43
C PHE A 356 2.05 -15.53 4.98
N VAL A 357 2.44 -14.33 4.59
CA VAL A 357 1.53 -13.25 4.15
C VAL A 357 2.02 -12.66 2.83
N SER A 358 1.16 -11.89 2.16
CA SER A 358 1.56 -11.07 1.02
C SER A 358 2.38 -9.87 1.50
N ILE A 359 3.29 -9.37 0.66
CA ILE A 359 3.96 -8.09 0.93
C ILE A 359 2.95 -6.93 1.05
N HIS A 360 1.80 -7.00 0.36
CA HIS A 360 0.72 -6.01 0.41
C HIS A 360 -0.09 -6.07 1.72
N ASP A 361 -0.07 -7.20 2.44
CA ASP A 361 -0.66 -7.30 3.78
C ASP A 361 0.16 -6.52 4.80
N VAL A 362 1.48 -6.46 4.57
CA VAL A 362 2.44 -5.79 5.45
C VAL A 362 2.63 -4.34 5.07
N VAL A 363 2.55 -4.04 3.77
CA VAL A 363 2.68 -2.71 3.19
C VAL A 363 1.39 -2.42 2.44
N PRO A 364 0.38 -1.76 3.03
CA PRO A 364 -0.88 -1.48 2.35
C PRO A 364 -0.77 -0.34 1.34
N PHE A 365 0.20 0.58 1.52
CA PHE A 365 0.38 1.74 0.64
C PHE A 365 1.86 2.02 0.36
N THR A 366 2.14 2.75 -0.73
CA THR A 366 3.47 3.33 -1.02
C THR A 366 3.38 4.81 -1.32
N PRO A 367 4.31 5.64 -0.79
CA PRO A 367 4.41 7.04 -1.19
C PRO A 367 4.59 7.16 -2.70
N ALA A 368 3.81 8.01 -3.38
CA ALA A 368 3.87 8.13 -4.84
C ALA A 368 4.02 9.58 -5.30
N HIS A 369 2.94 10.35 -5.37
CA HIS A 369 2.95 11.66 -6.03
C HIS A 369 2.79 12.82 -5.05
N ARG A 370 3.35 13.97 -5.40
CA ARG A 370 2.99 15.27 -4.81
C ARG A 370 2.33 16.13 -5.89
N ILE A 371 1.05 16.43 -5.69
CA ILE A 371 0.26 17.27 -6.60
C ILE A 371 0.22 18.68 -6.04
N ASN A 372 0.75 19.65 -6.80
CA ASN A 372 0.70 21.05 -6.41
C ASN A 372 -0.70 21.60 -6.67
N LEU A 373 -1.38 22.02 -5.60
CA LEU A 373 -2.76 22.49 -5.64
C LEU A 373 -2.88 23.99 -5.38
N ARG A 374 -1.78 24.75 -5.48
CA ARG A 374 -1.80 26.21 -5.38
C ARG A 374 -2.57 26.80 -6.56
N PRO A 375 -3.79 27.33 -6.37
CA PRO A 375 -4.46 28.07 -7.42
C PRO A 375 -3.68 29.38 -7.63
N ALA A 376 -3.71 29.93 -8.84
CA ALA A 376 -3.04 31.20 -9.14
C ALA A 376 -3.46 32.38 -8.23
N SER A 377 -4.58 32.25 -7.49
CA SER A 377 -5.19 33.28 -6.66
C SER A 377 -4.93 33.16 -5.15
N ASN A 378 -4.20 32.15 -4.65
CA ASN A 378 -3.96 31.93 -3.20
C ASN A 378 -5.25 31.86 -2.34
N GLN A 379 -6.41 31.56 -2.92
CA GLN A 379 -7.68 31.51 -2.17
C GLN A 379 -7.89 30.14 -1.54
N PHE A 380 -8.38 30.11 -0.29
CA PHE A 380 -8.74 28.90 0.43
C PHE A 380 -10.05 28.31 -0.11
N GLY A 381 -10.08 26.99 -0.30
CA GLY A 381 -11.19 26.23 -0.85
C GLY A 381 -11.28 24.83 -0.27
N LYS A 382 -12.36 24.11 -0.58
CA LYS A 382 -12.54 22.70 -0.18
C LYS A 382 -12.03 21.77 -1.29
N LEU A 383 -11.33 20.71 -0.89
CA LEU A 383 -10.90 19.64 -1.78
C LEU A 383 -11.94 18.51 -1.74
N LEU A 384 -12.39 18.07 -2.91
CA LEU A 384 -13.22 16.89 -3.11
C LEU A 384 -12.50 15.92 -4.06
N VAL A 385 -12.82 14.64 -3.97
CA VAL A 385 -12.21 13.55 -4.73
C VAL A 385 -13.32 12.78 -5.46
N GLY A 386 -13.08 12.39 -6.70
CA GLY A 386 -14.02 11.61 -7.50
C GLY A 386 -13.61 11.58 -8.97
N ASP A 387 -13.95 10.52 -9.70
CA ASP A 387 -13.76 10.43 -11.15
C ASP A 387 -14.68 11.44 -11.87
N TYR A 388 -14.13 12.60 -12.24
CA TYR A 388 -14.91 13.69 -12.86
C TYR A 388 -14.82 13.67 -14.39
N ASP A 389 -13.77 13.10 -14.97
CA ASP A 389 -13.61 12.97 -16.42
C ASP A 389 -14.05 11.61 -16.99
N GLY A 390 -14.36 10.66 -16.12
CA GLY A 390 -14.86 9.33 -16.43
C GLY A 390 -13.79 8.40 -17.00
N ASP A 391 -12.53 8.61 -16.63
CA ASP A 391 -11.39 7.81 -17.08
C ASP A 391 -11.08 6.59 -16.17
N GLY A 392 -11.90 6.41 -15.12
CA GLY A 392 -11.78 5.35 -14.13
C GLY A 392 -10.80 5.66 -13.00
N ARG A 393 -10.24 6.87 -12.93
CA ARG A 393 -9.40 7.34 -11.83
C ARG A 393 -10.08 8.51 -11.13
N ASP A 394 -9.97 8.53 -9.82
CA ASP A 394 -10.43 9.67 -9.05
C ASP A 394 -9.56 10.90 -9.31
N ASP A 395 -10.23 12.01 -9.56
CA ASP A 395 -9.66 13.32 -9.80
C ASP A 395 -9.76 14.20 -8.55
N LEU A 396 -9.11 15.36 -8.62
CA LEU A 396 -9.14 16.35 -7.54
C LEU A 396 -9.95 17.57 -7.96
N LEU A 397 -10.88 17.97 -7.11
CA LEU A 397 -11.71 19.14 -7.30
C LEU A 397 -11.50 20.15 -6.19
N TYR A 398 -11.16 21.39 -6.57
CA TYR A 398 -10.98 22.52 -5.68
C TYR A 398 -12.12 23.53 -5.80
N TYR A 399 -12.92 23.65 -4.74
CA TYR A 399 -14.05 24.57 -4.66
C TYR A 399 -13.65 25.87 -3.96
N VAL A 400 -13.70 26.99 -4.67
CA VAL A 400 -13.35 28.31 -4.13
C VAL A 400 -14.59 28.98 -3.51
N LEU A 401 -14.72 28.93 -2.18
CA LEU A 401 -15.92 29.38 -1.46
C LEU A 401 -16.25 30.87 -1.68
N SER A 402 -15.26 31.72 -1.93
CA SER A 402 -15.44 33.16 -2.14
C SER A 402 -16.03 33.52 -3.51
N SER A 403 -15.74 32.72 -4.55
CA SER A 403 -16.17 33.00 -5.92
C SER A 403 -17.24 32.04 -6.43
N GLY A 404 -17.34 30.83 -5.87
CA GLY A 404 -18.14 29.74 -6.42
C GLY A 404 -17.51 29.14 -7.68
N GLU A 405 -16.19 29.25 -7.83
CA GLU A 405 -15.45 28.61 -8.91
C GLU A 405 -15.02 27.20 -8.51
N ILE A 406 -15.07 26.29 -9.47
CA ILE A 406 -14.64 24.91 -9.33
C ILE A 406 -13.49 24.66 -10.32
N TYR A 407 -12.36 24.24 -9.77
CA TYR A 407 -11.20 23.81 -10.55
C TYR A 407 -10.99 22.31 -10.41
N VAL A 408 -10.73 21.60 -11.51
CA VAL A 408 -10.42 20.17 -11.51
C VAL A 408 -8.98 19.95 -11.95
N VAL A 409 -8.29 19.02 -11.27
CA VAL A 409 -6.99 18.47 -11.64
C VAL A 409 -7.20 16.99 -11.92
N THR A 410 -7.04 16.61 -13.20
CA THR A 410 -7.14 15.21 -13.59
C THR A 410 -5.88 14.45 -13.19
N THR A 411 -6.01 13.21 -12.72
CA THR A 411 -4.88 12.40 -12.25
C THR A 411 -4.32 11.47 -13.35
N ASP A 412 -3.00 11.31 -13.41
CA ASP A 412 -2.33 10.29 -14.24
C ASP A 412 -1.19 9.66 -13.43
N ILE A 413 -1.49 8.55 -12.77
CA ILE A 413 -0.62 7.90 -11.77
C ILE A 413 -0.09 6.54 -12.27
N ARG A 414 -0.07 6.32 -13.59
CA ARG A 414 0.49 5.11 -14.19
C ARG A 414 2.00 5.02 -13.99
N LEU A 415 2.55 3.80 -13.96
CA LEU A 415 4.00 3.60 -13.94
C LEU A 415 4.69 4.30 -15.13
N PRO A 416 5.86 4.94 -14.94
CA PRO A 416 6.55 5.17 -13.67
C PRO A 416 5.87 6.24 -12.80
N ARG A 417 5.94 6.10 -11.46
CA ARG A 417 5.21 6.95 -10.48
C ARG A 417 5.76 8.35 -10.25
N ASN A 418 6.54 8.90 -11.17
CA ASN A 418 7.08 10.26 -11.07
C ASN A 418 6.62 11.12 -12.26
N ARG A 419 5.36 10.95 -12.68
CA ARG A 419 4.76 11.71 -13.77
C ARG A 419 4.35 13.12 -13.32
N PRO A 420 4.50 14.14 -14.18
CA PRO A 420 3.95 15.46 -13.91
C PRO A 420 2.41 15.42 -13.90
N SER A 421 1.79 16.07 -12.92
CA SER A 421 0.35 16.26 -12.90
C SER A 421 -0.10 17.41 -13.81
N ALA A 422 -1.31 17.31 -14.36
CA ALA A 422 -1.92 18.41 -15.08
C ALA A 422 -2.16 19.63 -14.16
N PRO A 423 -2.09 20.87 -14.67
CA PRO A 423 -2.47 22.04 -13.89
C PRO A 423 -4.00 22.09 -13.65
N PRO A 424 -4.47 22.72 -12.57
CA PRO A 424 -5.90 22.92 -12.33
C PRO A 424 -6.59 23.67 -13.48
N ARG A 425 -7.78 23.20 -13.90
CA ARG A 425 -8.61 23.81 -14.96
C ARG A 425 -9.95 24.25 -14.39
N LEU A 426 -10.41 25.45 -14.76
CA LEU A 426 -11.74 25.93 -14.37
C LEU A 426 -12.81 25.13 -15.10
N TRP A 427 -13.68 24.43 -14.35
CA TRP A 427 -14.76 23.60 -14.88
C TRP A 427 -16.15 24.21 -14.65
N LEU A 428 -16.31 25.02 -13.60
CA LEU A 428 -17.55 25.73 -13.31
C LEU A 428 -17.29 27.10 -12.68
N SER A 429 -18.11 28.07 -13.03
CA SER A 429 -18.11 29.42 -12.45
C SER A 429 -19.55 29.90 -12.23
N ASN A 430 -19.73 31.00 -11.50
CA ASN A 430 -21.05 31.54 -11.14
C ASN A 430 -21.94 30.54 -10.38
N TRP A 431 -21.32 29.66 -9.59
CA TRP A 431 -21.99 28.69 -8.73
C TRP A 431 -22.25 29.29 -7.33
N PRO A 432 -23.08 28.69 -6.45
CA PRO A 432 -23.28 29.17 -5.09
C PRO A 432 -21.96 29.48 -4.37
N LYS A 433 -21.95 30.52 -3.54
CA LYS A 433 -20.74 30.98 -2.86
C LYS A 433 -21.05 31.53 -1.49
N GLY A 434 -20.03 31.60 -0.63
CA GLY A 434 -20.14 32.08 0.73
C GLY A 434 -19.97 30.98 1.78
N LEU A 435 -19.84 31.40 3.03
CA LEU A 435 -19.53 30.51 4.17
C LEU A 435 -20.70 29.61 4.59
N ASN A 436 -21.91 29.87 4.08
CA ASN A 436 -23.10 29.03 4.27
C ASN A 436 -23.23 27.93 3.21
N VAL A 437 -22.29 27.86 2.26
CA VAL A 437 -22.30 26.85 1.19
C VAL A 437 -21.41 25.68 1.57
N VAL A 438 -21.94 24.47 1.47
CA VAL A 438 -21.17 23.23 1.62
C VAL A 438 -21.16 22.50 0.27
N PRO A 439 -19.99 22.35 -0.37
CA PRO A 439 -19.86 21.53 -1.57
C PRO A 439 -19.73 20.05 -1.21
N LEU A 440 -20.32 19.20 -2.03
CA LEU A 440 -20.32 17.74 -1.98
C LEU A 440 -20.16 17.19 -3.40
N THR A 441 -19.83 15.91 -3.52
CA THR A 441 -19.65 15.19 -4.79
C THR A 441 -20.31 13.81 -4.70
N GLY A 442 -20.79 13.30 -5.82
CA GLY A 442 -21.52 12.04 -5.96
C GLY A 442 -21.99 11.83 -7.39
N ASP A 443 -22.27 10.59 -7.80
CA ASP A 443 -22.90 10.27 -9.10
C ASP A 443 -24.43 10.42 -8.93
N PHE A 444 -24.98 11.60 -9.21
CA PHE A 444 -26.37 11.88 -8.89
C PHE A 444 -27.34 11.44 -9.98
N ASP A 445 -26.88 11.24 -11.21
CA ASP A 445 -27.69 10.82 -12.35
C ASP A 445 -27.48 9.37 -12.80
N GLY A 446 -26.46 8.69 -12.28
CA GLY A 446 -26.18 7.27 -12.46
C GLY A 446 -25.42 6.98 -13.76
N ASP A 447 -24.67 7.95 -14.29
CA ASP A 447 -23.89 7.80 -15.52
C ASP A 447 -22.48 7.20 -15.30
N GLY A 448 -22.12 6.94 -14.04
CA GLY A 448 -20.84 6.38 -13.62
C GLY A 448 -19.73 7.41 -13.44
N VAL A 449 -20.02 8.71 -13.53
CA VAL A 449 -19.08 9.82 -13.29
C VAL A 449 -19.55 10.64 -12.10
N LYS A 450 -18.62 11.18 -11.32
CA LYS A 450 -18.97 12.04 -10.19
C LYS A 450 -19.39 13.43 -10.65
N ASP A 451 -20.48 13.91 -10.06
CA ASP A 451 -21.05 15.25 -10.21
C ASP A 451 -20.73 16.13 -9.01
N VAL A 452 -21.18 17.38 -9.05
CA VAL A 452 -21.04 18.31 -7.92
C VAL A 452 -22.37 18.83 -7.40
N LEU A 453 -22.44 18.91 -6.07
CA LEU A 453 -23.57 19.46 -5.35
C LEU A 453 -23.11 20.60 -4.44
N ALA A 454 -23.95 21.61 -4.26
CA ALA A 454 -23.77 22.66 -3.25
C ALA A 454 -25.07 22.87 -2.46
N ILE A 455 -25.01 22.76 -1.13
CA ILE A 455 -26.13 23.15 -0.25
C ILE A 455 -25.90 24.56 0.30
N GLU A 456 -26.87 25.46 0.10
CA GLU A 456 -26.98 26.72 0.84
C GLU A 456 -27.70 26.45 2.16
N GLN A 457 -26.96 26.25 3.24
CA GLN A 457 -27.51 25.77 4.52
C GLN A 457 -28.57 26.70 5.12
N ASP A 458 -28.46 28.03 4.92
CA ASP A 458 -29.40 28.99 5.50
C ASP A 458 -30.80 28.95 4.82
N THR A 459 -30.87 28.52 3.56
CA THR A 459 -32.12 28.40 2.78
C THR A 459 -32.60 26.95 2.65
N GLY A 460 -31.69 25.98 2.72
CA GLY A 460 -31.99 24.57 2.43
C GLY A 460 -32.13 24.30 0.93
N ARG A 461 -31.46 25.09 0.09
CA ARG A 461 -31.41 24.90 -1.38
C ARG A 461 -30.21 24.03 -1.75
N TRP A 462 -30.47 22.98 -2.50
CA TRP A 462 -29.51 22.00 -2.98
C TRP A 462 -29.34 22.15 -4.48
N PHE A 463 -28.18 22.67 -4.89
CA PHE A 463 -27.84 22.91 -6.28
C PHE A 463 -27.02 21.76 -6.83
N VAL A 464 -27.32 21.28 -8.03
CA VAL A 464 -26.58 20.19 -8.68
C VAL A 464 -26.02 20.67 -10.02
N ALA A 465 -24.78 20.31 -10.33
CA ALA A 465 -24.20 20.42 -11.65
C ALA A 465 -23.60 19.08 -12.06
N LEU A 466 -24.05 18.56 -13.20
CA LEU A 466 -23.66 17.24 -13.70
C LEU A 466 -22.34 17.32 -14.46
N SER A 467 -21.52 16.28 -14.42
CA SER A 467 -20.28 16.21 -15.19
C SER A 467 -20.57 16.00 -16.68
N GLU A 468 -19.92 16.80 -17.52
CA GLU A 468 -19.81 16.53 -18.97
C GLU A 468 -18.38 16.08 -19.32
N ARG A 469 -17.68 15.46 -18.36
CA ARG A 469 -16.32 14.89 -18.46
C ARG A 469 -15.19 15.88 -18.72
N THR A 470 -15.53 17.14 -18.99
CA THR A 470 -14.59 18.23 -19.28
C THR A 470 -14.97 19.56 -18.64
N ARG A 471 -16.18 19.64 -18.09
CA ARG A 471 -16.78 20.76 -17.36
C ARG A 471 -18.00 20.26 -16.59
N PHE A 472 -18.56 21.09 -15.70
CA PHE A 472 -19.86 20.80 -15.09
C PHE A 472 -20.99 21.63 -15.73
N ALA A 473 -22.15 21.01 -15.94
CA ALA A 473 -23.37 21.62 -16.42
C ALA A 473 -24.36 21.84 -15.27
N SER A 474 -24.54 23.10 -14.86
CA SER A 474 -25.50 23.50 -13.82
C SER A 474 -26.93 23.09 -14.17
N GLN A 475 -27.56 22.26 -13.33
CA GLN A 475 -28.96 21.86 -13.42
C GLN A 475 -29.89 22.69 -12.51
N GLY A 476 -29.31 23.57 -11.69
CA GLY A 476 -30.06 24.41 -10.76
C GLY A 476 -30.43 23.67 -9.47
N VAL A 477 -31.57 24.02 -8.87
CA VAL A 477 -31.99 23.50 -7.57
C VAL A 477 -32.77 22.20 -7.73
N TRP A 478 -32.26 21.12 -7.15
CA TRP A 478 -32.89 19.81 -7.14
C TRP A 478 -33.73 19.54 -5.90
N LEU A 479 -33.45 20.25 -4.79
CA LEU A 479 -34.24 20.19 -3.56
C LEU A 479 -34.21 21.55 -2.87
N ASP A 480 -35.36 21.99 -2.38
CA ASP A 480 -35.53 23.32 -1.77
C ASP A 480 -36.20 23.21 -0.39
N ASN A 481 -35.90 24.16 0.49
CA ASN A 481 -36.44 24.29 1.84
C ASN A 481 -36.36 22.98 2.66
N TRP A 482 -35.29 22.20 2.47
CA TRP A 482 -35.05 20.95 3.20
C TRP A 482 -33.67 20.96 3.85
N ALA A 483 -33.60 20.42 5.08
CA ALA A 483 -32.40 20.45 5.92
C ALA A 483 -31.81 21.86 6.13
N ARG A 484 -32.67 22.80 6.55
CA ARG A 484 -32.30 24.20 6.74
C ARG A 484 -31.59 24.43 8.08
N GLY A 485 -30.39 24.99 8.01
CA GLY A 485 -29.59 25.47 9.13
C GLY A 485 -28.18 24.89 9.14
N ARG A 486 -27.20 25.69 9.60
CA ARG A 486 -25.78 25.29 9.59
C ARG A 486 -25.40 24.17 10.56
N SER A 487 -26.30 23.82 11.48
CA SER A 487 -26.14 22.68 12.39
C SER A 487 -26.39 21.34 11.71
N TRP A 488 -26.97 21.34 10.51
CA TRP A 488 -27.25 20.12 9.76
C TRP A 488 -25.98 19.64 9.06
N THR A 489 -25.70 18.35 9.15
CA THR A 489 -24.51 17.72 8.57
C THR A 489 -24.93 16.85 7.38
N PRO A 490 -24.59 17.24 6.14
CA PRO A 490 -24.92 16.45 4.96
C PRO A 490 -23.81 15.43 4.62
N LEU A 491 -24.22 14.29 4.10
CA LEU A 491 -23.42 13.20 3.54
C LEU A 491 -24.10 12.71 2.25
N ILE A 492 -23.33 11.99 1.44
CA ILE A 492 -23.73 11.46 0.13
C ILE A 492 -23.36 9.97 0.06
N GLY A 493 -24.18 9.15 -0.60
CA GLY A 493 -23.88 7.76 -0.95
C GLY A 493 -25.12 7.04 -1.51
N ASP A 494 -24.95 5.95 -2.25
CA ASP A 494 -26.03 5.16 -2.85
C ASP A 494 -26.69 4.26 -1.80
N VAL A 495 -27.58 4.84 -0.99
CA VAL A 495 -28.18 4.11 0.13
C VAL A 495 -29.22 3.10 -0.34
N ASN A 496 -29.63 3.12 -1.60
CA ASN A 496 -30.70 2.28 -2.13
C ASN A 496 -30.27 1.26 -3.19
N GLY A 497 -29.00 1.32 -3.60
CA GLY A 497 -28.37 0.39 -4.52
C GLY A 497 -28.84 0.54 -5.97
N ASP A 498 -29.34 1.72 -6.37
CA ASP A 498 -29.80 1.97 -7.73
C ASP A 498 -28.76 2.65 -8.63
N GLY A 499 -27.53 2.76 -8.14
CA GLY A 499 -26.40 3.37 -8.83
C GLY A 499 -26.39 4.89 -8.79
N LYS A 500 -27.30 5.54 -8.04
CA LYS A 500 -27.29 7.00 -7.83
C LYS A 500 -27.02 7.33 -6.37
N ASP A 501 -26.13 8.30 -6.18
CA ASP A 501 -25.81 8.83 -4.87
C ASP A 501 -26.99 9.65 -4.30
N ASP A 502 -27.38 9.32 -3.07
CA ASP A 502 -28.50 9.91 -2.33
C ASP A 502 -28.04 10.91 -1.27
N LEU A 503 -28.97 11.67 -0.69
CA LEU A 503 -28.68 12.57 0.43
C LEU A 503 -28.94 11.89 1.78
N LEU A 504 -27.97 11.99 2.69
CA LEU A 504 -28.10 11.65 4.10
C LEU A 504 -27.80 12.88 4.96
N VAL A 505 -28.75 13.35 5.75
CA VAL A 505 -28.56 14.58 6.53
C VAL A 505 -28.93 14.39 7.99
N ARG A 506 -28.00 14.75 8.87
CA ARG A 506 -28.19 14.75 10.31
C ARG A 506 -28.61 16.12 10.81
N ASP A 507 -29.68 16.20 11.58
CA ASP A 507 -30.08 17.45 12.25
C ASP A 507 -29.34 17.69 13.58
N ALA A 508 -29.64 18.83 14.22
CA ALA A 508 -29.01 19.23 15.47
C ALA A 508 -29.36 18.31 16.66
N GLU A 509 -30.50 17.62 16.60
CA GLU A 509 -30.94 16.66 17.61
C GLU A 509 -30.33 15.26 17.37
N GLY A 510 -29.58 15.08 16.28
CA GLY A 510 -28.93 13.83 15.92
C GLY A 510 -29.85 12.82 15.24
N ARG A 511 -30.97 13.28 14.67
CA ARG A 511 -31.82 12.47 13.79
C ARG A 511 -31.29 12.57 12.37
N TRP A 512 -31.35 11.46 11.66
CA TRP A 512 -30.92 11.34 10.27
C TRP A 512 -32.13 11.27 9.34
N TYR A 513 -32.04 11.98 8.22
CA TYR A 513 -33.05 12.01 7.16
C TYR A 513 -32.41 11.62 5.85
N THR A 514 -33.16 10.94 5.00
CA THR A 514 -32.74 10.54 3.67
C THR A 514 -33.55 11.28 2.61
N ALA A 515 -32.93 11.65 1.49
CA ALA A 515 -33.63 12.04 0.28
C ALA A 515 -33.00 11.31 -0.92
N LEU A 516 -33.82 10.54 -1.63
CA LEU A 516 -33.33 9.67 -2.71
C LEU A 516 -33.23 10.45 -4.02
N SER A 517 -32.14 10.27 -4.76
CA SER A 517 -32.01 10.79 -6.12
C SER A 517 -32.86 9.97 -7.09
N ASN A 518 -33.43 10.64 -8.09
CA ASN A 518 -34.01 9.99 -9.26
C ASN A 518 -33.29 10.37 -10.57
N GLY A 519 -32.12 11.00 -10.46
CA GLY A 519 -31.33 11.55 -11.57
C GLY A 519 -31.73 12.95 -12.03
N HIS A 520 -32.77 13.54 -11.44
CA HIS A 520 -33.22 14.89 -11.78
C HIS A 520 -33.62 15.74 -10.55
N THR A 521 -33.93 15.11 -9.41
CA THR A 521 -34.31 15.76 -8.16
C THR A 521 -34.07 14.79 -7.00
N PHE A 522 -34.06 15.31 -5.76
CA PHE A 522 -34.03 14.49 -4.55
C PHE A 522 -35.42 14.41 -3.91
N ILE A 523 -35.83 13.22 -3.49
CA ILE A 523 -37.15 12.92 -2.92
C ILE A 523 -36.98 12.59 -1.44
N PRO A 524 -37.34 13.51 -0.51
CA PRO A 524 -37.27 13.27 0.92
C PRO A 524 -38.09 12.05 1.36
N GLN A 525 -37.52 11.23 2.22
CA GLN A 525 -38.18 10.09 2.84
C GLN A 525 -38.84 10.50 4.16
N PRO A 526 -40.00 9.90 4.51
CA PRO A 526 -40.85 10.39 5.59
C PRO A 526 -40.32 10.09 7.01
N GLU A 527 -39.47 9.07 7.17
CA GLU A 527 -39.10 8.56 8.50
C GLU A 527 -37.63 8.86 8.82
N PRO A 528 -37.34 9.71 9.81
CA PRO A 528 -35.99 9.86 10.31
C PRO A 528 -35.57 8.65 11.16
N PHE A 529 -34.28 8.42 11.29
CA PHE A 529 -33.73 7.42 12.21
C PHE A 529 -32.71 8.00 13.19
N THR A 530 -32.48 7.28 14.29
CA THR A 530 -31.55 7.65 15.36
C THR A 530 -31.05 6.38 16.06
N GLY A 531 -30.25 6.51 17.12
CA GLY A 531 -29.87 5.39 17.98
C GLY A 531 -28.38 5.15 18.14
N PHE A 532 -27.53 5.97 17.51
CA PHE A 532 -26.09 5.91 17.74
C PHE A 532 -25.76 6.34 19.18
N VAL A 533 -24.90 5.57 19.86
CA VAL A 533 -24.58 5.80 21.27
C VAL A 533 -23.33 6.67 21.47
N GLY A 534 -22.45 6.73 20.47
CA GLY A 534 -21.28 7.60 20.44
C GLY A 534 -21.67 9.08 20.52
N ARG A 535 -20.89 9.86 21.27
CA ARG A 535 -21.23 11.26 21.58
C ARG A 535 -20.49 12.27 20.71
N SER A 536 -19.47 11.83 19.99
CA SER A 536 -18.64 12.71 19.16
C SER A 536 -18.26 12.06 17.84
N LEU A 537 -19.24 11.35 17.26
CA LEU A 537 -19.08 10.58 16.05
C LEU A 537 -18.61 11.44 14.87
N LYS A 538 -17.62 10.93 14.16
CA LYS A 538 -17.24 11.31 12.79
C LYS A 538 -17.94 10.34 11.85
N TRP A 539 -18.39 10.85 10.71
CA TRP A 539 -19.29 10.13 9.83
C TRP A 539 -18.68 9.91 8.46
N VAL A 540 -18.89 8.73 7.92
CA VAL A 540 -18.63 8.34 6.53
C VAL A 540 -19.76 7.44 6.06
N VAL A 541 -19.87 7.29 4.76
CA VAL A 541 -20.86 6.47 4.06
C VAL A 541 -20.10 5.54 3.13
N GLY A 542 -20.59 4.32 2.95
CA GLY A 542 -20.00 3.31 2.06
C GLY A 542 -20.61 1.93 2.36
N ASP A 543 -20.37 0.93 1.52
CA ASP A 543 -20.85 -0.45 1.71
C ASP A 543 -19.82 -1.35 2.43
N PRO A 544 -19.73 -1.37 3.78
CA PRO A 544 -18.85 -2.27 4.49
C PRO A 544 -19.40 -3.69 4.52
N ASN A 545 -20.68 -3.92 4.20
CA ASN A 545 -21.33 -5.22 4.35
C ASN A 545 -21.30 -6.06 3.06
N GLY A 546 -21.12 -5.41 1.90
CA GLY A 546 -21.04 -5.99 0.56
C GLY A 546 -22.40 -6.27 -0.09
N ASP A 547 -23.48 -5.61 0.32
CA ASP A 547 -24.83 -5.82 -0.23
C ASP A 547 -25.19 -4.87 -1.39
N GLY A 548 -24.29 -3.96 -1.75
CA GLY A 548 -24.46 -2.99 -2.83
C GLY A 548 -25.23 -1.74 -2.43
N GLN A 549 -25.55 -1.55 -1.14
CA GLN A 549 -26.08 -0.29 -0.61
C GLN A 549 -25.06 0.34 0.33
N ASP A 550 -24.93 1.66 0.25
CA ASP A 550 -24.10 2.40 1.17
C ASP A 550 -24.75 2.52 2.56
N ASP A 551 -23.98 2.13 3.58
CA ASP A 551 -24.34 2.16 4.99
C ASP A 551 -23.81 3.42 5.68
N LEU A 552 -24.40 3.75 6.84
CA LEU A 552 -23.93 4.86 7.67
C LEU A 552 -22.96 4.36 8.75
N ILE A 553 -21.75 4.91 8.75
CA ILE A 553 -20.67 4.54 9.67
C ILE A 553 -20.31 5.72 10.57
N GLY A 554 -20.35 5.50 11.89
CA GLY A 554 -19.96 6.47 12.90
C GLY A 554 -18.73 6.01 13.69
N TYR A 555 -17.67 6.83 13.74
CA TYR A 555 -16.47 6.60 14.56
C TYR A 555 -16.38 7.61 15.70
N ASP A 556 -16.28 7.13 16.95
CA ASP A 556 -16.02 7.99 18.11
C ASP A 556 -14.51 8.03 18.42
N PRO A 557 -13.80 9.13 18.10
CA PRO A 557 -12.36 9.23 18.32
C PRO A 557 -11.95 9.31 19.78
N TYR A 558 -12.87 9.52 20.74
CA TYR A 558 -12.51 9.59 22.16
C TYR A 558 -12.46 8.21 22.82
N ILE A 559 -13.32 7.31 22.36
CA ILE A 559 -13.43 5.94 22.91
C ILE A 559 -13.02 4.86 21.91
N GLY A 560 -12.78 5.20 20.65
CA GLY A 560 -12.32 4.28 19.61
C GLY A 560 -13.32 3.23 19.22
N THR A 561 -14.60 3.61 19.17
CA THR A 561 -15.72 2.75 18.78
C THR A 561 -16.16 3.09 17.37
N VAL A 562 -16.45 2.07 16.55
CA VAL A 562 -17.16 2.23 15.28
C VAL A 562 -18.53 1.57 15.39
N GLU A 563 -19.55 2.34 15.08
CA GLU A 563 -20.94 1.92 14.98
C GLU A 563 -21.38 1.97 13.52
N VAL A 564 -22.11 0.95 13.08
CA VAL A 564 -22.65 0.87 11.71
C VAL A 564 -24.15 0.69 11.78
N ALA A 565 -24.87 1.50 11.02
CA ALA A 565 -26.29 1.33 10.73
C ALA A 565 -26.41 0.87 9.27
N LEU A 566 -26.99 -0.31 9.06
CA LEU A 566 -27.12 -0.89 7.73
C LEU A 566 -28.29 -0.27 6.98
N SER A 567 -28.10 0.09 5.72
CA SER A 567 -29.17 0.61 4.87
C SER A 567 -30.23 -0.43 4.57
N ARG A 568 -31.45 0.05 4.33
CA ARG A 568 -32.63 -0.70 3.90
C ARG A 568 -33.30 0.02 2.72
N GLY A 569 -32.52 0.78 1.96
CA GLY A 569 -32.93 1.59 0.81
C GLY A 569 -33.65 2.89 1.13
N ARG A 570 -34.45 2.94 2.20
CA ARG A 570 -35.19 4.17 2.59
C ARG A 570 -34.95 4.62 4.03
N TYR A 571 -34.44 3.72 4.84
CA TYR A 571 -34.17 3.89 6.26
C TYR A 571 -33.01 2.97 6.65
N PHE A 572 -32.56 3.07 7.90
CA PHE A 572 -31.41 2.30 8.39
C PHE A 572 -31.82 1.38 9.53
N SER A 573 -31.06 0.30 9.72
CA SER A 573 -31.17 -0.55 10.90
C SER A 573 -30.84 0.24 12.16
N THR A 574 -31.19 -0.32 13.32
CA THR A 574 -30.58 0.13 14.57
C THR A 574 -29.06 0.02 14.47
N PRO A 575 -28.30 1.06 14.84
CA PRO A 575 -26.83 1.01 14.81
C PRO A 575 -26.30 -0.11 15.71
N SER A 576 -25.22 -0.75 15.28
CA SER A 576 -24.54 -1.81 16.02
C SER A 576 -23.04 -1.54 16.08
N ILE A 577 -22.41 -1.92 17.19
CA ILE A 577 -20.96 -1.74 17.37
C ILE A 577 -20.22 -2.82 16.58
N TRP A 578 -19.43 -2.40 15.60
CA TRP A 578 -18.62 -3.28 14.76
C TRP A 578 -17.17 -3.40 15.23
N ILE A 579 -16.68 -2.39 15.95
CA ILE A 579 -15.42 -2.46 16.71
C ILE A 579 -15.47 -1.53 17.92
N ASN A 580 -14.81 -1.91 19.01
CA ASN A 580 -14.81 -1.14 20.25
C ASN A 580 -13.38 -0.96 20.80
N ASN A 581 -13.10 0.20 21.39
CA ASN A 581 -11.86 0.54 22.10
C ASN A 581 -10.57 0.20 21.32
N TRP A 582 -10.55 0.51 20.02
CA TRP A 582 -9.39 0.20 19.17
C TRP A 582 -8.37 1.34 19.09
N ARG A 583 -8.74 2.47 18.48
CA ARG A 583 -7.88 3.67 18.39
C ARG A 583 -8.64 4.92 18.76
N LYS A 584 -7.93 5.83 19.40
CA LYS A 584 -8.43 7.16 19.76
C LYS A 584 -7.70 8.18 18.90
N GLU A 585 -8.35 9.31 18.67
CA GLU A 585 -7.87 10.41 17.82
C GLU A 585 -7.79 10.00 16.32
N GLY A 586 -7.40 10.95 15.48
CA GLY A 586 -7.28 10.75 14.03
C GLY A 586 -8.54 11.06 13.21
N GLN A 587 -8.35 11.15 11.90
CA GLN A 587 -9.37 11.43 10.90
C GLN A 587 -9.89 10.11 10.33
N LEU A 588 -11.22 9.97 10.22
CA LEU A 588 -11.88 8.82 9.62
C LEU A 588 -12.00 9.01 8.11
N LEU A 589 -11.58 7.99 7.36
CA LEU A 589 -11.75 7.85 5.92
C LEU A 589 -12.33 6.45 5.63
N ALA A 590 -12.97 6.29 4.48
CA ALA A 590 -13.61 5.06 4.05
C ALA A 590 -13.37 4.80 2.56
N GLY A 591 -13.10 3.55 2.20
CA GLY A 591 -12.90 3.11 0.82
C GLY A 591 -12.37 1.67 0.78
N ASP A 592 -12.56 0.95 -0.32
CA ASP A 592 -12.04 -0.42 -0.46
C ASP A 592 -10.52 -0.41 -0.72
N VAL A 593 -9.71 -0.41 0.34
CA VAL A 593 -8.25 -0.38 0.20
C VAL A 593 -7.65 -1.75 -0.12
N ASN A 594 -8.45 -2.81 -0.09
CA ASN A 594 -7.97 -4.18 -0.22
C ASN A 594 -8.42 -4.87 -1.51
N GLY A 595 -9.42 -4.34 -2.21
CA GLY A 595 -10.01 -4.88 -3.43
C GLY A 595 -10.88 -6.10 -3.15
N ASP A 596 -11.66 -6.11 -2.08
CA ASP A 596 -12.68 -7.15 -1.82
C ASP A 596 -14.12 -6.66 -2.01
N HIS A 597 -14.27 -5.47 -2.59
CA HIS A 597 -15.51 -4.75 -2.85
C HIS A 597 -16.30 -4.39 -1.59
N ARG A 598 -15.67 -4.42 -0.41
CA ARG A 598 -16.24 -3.87 0.81
C ARG A 598 -15.50 -2.60 1.20
N THR A 599 -16.25 -1.65 1.73
CA THR A 599 -15.69 -0.43 2.28
C THR A 599 -14.87 -0.76 3.53
N ASP A 600 -13.56 -0.55 3.45
CA ASP A 600 -12.64 -0.57 4.58
C ASP A 600 -12.58 0.81 5.26
N LEU A 601 -12.06 0.87 6.48
CA LEU A 601 -11.83 2.14 7.18
C LEU A 601 -10.34 2.44 7.32
N VAL A 602 -9.99 3.72 7.16
CA VAL A 602 -8.64 4.23 7.39
C VAL A 602 -8.69 5.34 8.43
N ILE A 603 -7.86 5.23 9.48
CA ILE A 603 -7.65 6.29 10.46
C ILE A 603 -6.31 6.97 10.22
N PHE A 604 -6.33 8.28 9.98
CA PHE A 604 -5.13 9.09 9.75
C PHE A 604 -4.78 9.97 10.97
N SER A 605 -3.58 9.79 11.51
CA SER A 605 -2.97 10.67 12.52
C SER A 605 -2.04 11.66 11.82
N ASP A 606 -2.48 12.89 11.61
CA ASP A 606 -1.72 13.94 10.91
C ASP A 606 -0.47 14.36 11.66
N LYS A 607 -0.55 14.43 13.00
CA LYS A 607 0.57 14.75 13.88
C LYS A 607 1.71 13.74 13.76
N GLU A 608 1.39 12.44 13.69
CA GLU A 608 2.38 11.36 13.66
C GLU A 608 2.71 10.91 12.23
N GLY A 609 1.86 11.21 11.26
CA GLY A 609 1.93 10.68 9.89
C GLY A 609 1.60 9.18 9.82
N LEU A 610 0.78 8.67 10.75
CA LEU A 610 0.44 7.25 10.81
C LEU A 610 -0.96 6.99 10.23
N TRP A 611 -1.04 5.93 9.44
CA TRP A 611 -2.23 5.48 8.74
C TRP A 611 -2.56 4.07 9.20
N TYR A 612 -3.80 3.87 9.64
CA TYR A 612 -4.23 2.60 10.22
C TYR A 612 -5.41 2.06 9.44
N VAL A 613 -5.29 0.83 8.94
CA VAL A 613 -6.34 0.17 8.17
C VAL A 613 -7.14 -0.80 9.04
N LEU A 614 -8.45 -0.74 8.89
CA LEU A 614 -9.45 -1.66 9.41
C LEU A 614 -10.14 -2.31 8.21
N SER A 615 -9.83 -3.56 7.93
CA SER A 615 -10.48 -4.27 6.82
C SER A 615 -11.86 -4.77 7.24
N SER A 616 -12.85 -4.59 6.38
CA SER A 616 -14.20 -5.06 6.63
C SER A 616 -14.31 -6.58 6.47
N THR A 617 -15.05 -7.19 7.37
CA THR A 617 -15.41 -8.62 7.35
C THR A 617 -16.85 -8.86 6.89
N GLY A 618 -17.57 -7.80 6.49
CA GLY A 618 -18.99 -7.84 6.17
C GLY A 618 -19.93 -7.78 7.40
N THR A 619 -19.40 -8.01 8.60
CA THR A 619 -20.17 -8.00 9.86
C THR A 619 -19.43 -7.29 11.01
N GLY A 620 -18.29 -6.68 10.71
CA GLY A 620 -17.37 -6.09 11.66
C GLY A 620 -16.06 -5.67 10.98
N PHE A 621 -15.15 -5.06 11.72
CA PHE A 621 -13.85 -4.62 11.21
C PHE A 621 -12.69 -5.36 11.89
N GLN A 622 -11.68 -5.74 11.10
CA GLN A 622 -10.45 -6.34 11.58
C GLN A 622 -9.25 -5.40 11.36
N PRO A 623 -8.55 -4.99 12.42
CA PRO A 623 -7.32 -4.21 12.30
C PRO A 623 -6.24 -4.96 11.52
N ARG A 624 -5.58 -4.27 10.58
CA ARG A 624 -4.35 -4.79 9.99
C ARG A 624 -3.20 -4.81 11.01
N PRO A 625 -2.26 -5.76 10.88
CA PRO A 625 -1.22 -6.00 11.88
C PRO A 625 -0.21 -4.85 12.01
N ARG A 626 -0.10 -3.99 11.00
CA ARG A 626 0.82 -2.83 11.00
C ARG A 626 0.13 -1.59 10.46
N SER A 627 0.56 -0.45 10.99
CA SER A 627 0.28 0.86 10.42
C SER A 627 1.22 1.17 9.26
N PHE A 628 0.80 2.04 8.37
CA PHE A 628 1.66 2.67 7.38
C PHE A 628 2.13 4.05 7.91
N GLY A 629 3.40 4.38 7.71
CA GLY A 629 4.00 5.62 8.21
C GLY A 629 5.13 5.41 9.25
N PRO A 630 5.77 6.49 9.74
CA PRO A 630 5.36 7.90 9.56
C PRO A 630 5.57 8.40 8.13
N TRP A 631 4.48 8.83 7.48
CA TRP A 631 4.47 9.40 6.12
C TRP A 631 3.52 10.59 6.07
N ALA A 632 3.91 11.63 5.32
CA ALA A 632 3.16 12.87 5.17
C ALA A 632 2.70 13.51 6.49
N ARG A 633 3.57 13.52 7.51
CA ARG A 633 3.29 14.15 8.81
C ARG A 633 3.19 15.68 8.72
N GLY A 634 2.44 16.28 9.65
CA GLY A 634 2.34 17.71 9.84
C GLY A 634 0.94 18.13 10.28
N LEU A 635 0.87 19.03 11.26
CA LEU A 635 -0.40 19.56 11.77
C LEU A 635 -1.22 20.21 10.64
N ASN A 636 -2.54 20.08 10.74
CA ASN A 636 -3.54 20.65 9.81
C ASN A 636 -3.55 20.01 8.42
N ARG A 637 -2.99 18.80 8.27
CA ARG A 637 -3.20 18.01 7.06
C ARG A 637 -4.56 17.34 7.09
N GLN A 638 -5.23 17.28 5.95
CA GLN A 638 -6.50 16.60 5.77
C GLN A 638 -6.28 15.27 5.05
N GLY A 639 -6.82 14.19 5.60
CA GLY A 639 -6.84 12.91 4.91
C GLY A 639 -7.82 12.94 3.74
N VAL A 640 -7.45 12.34 2.62
CA VAL A 640 -8.32 12.04 1.49
C VAL A 640 -8.11 10.57 1.09
N ILE A 641 -9.11 10.01 0.43
CA ILE A 641 -9.16 8.63 -0.02
C ILE A 641 -9.88 8.59 -1.37
N GLY A 642 -9.44 7.73 -2.27
CA GLY A 642 -9.97 7.60 -3.64
C GLY A 642 -9.07 6.70 -4.49
N ASP A 643 -9.56 6.19 -5.61
CA ASP A 643 -8.79 5.35 -6.55
C ASP A 643 -8.04 6.22 -7.56
N PHE A 644 -6.86 6.72 -7.20
CA PHE A 644 -6.15 7.71 -8.03
C PHE A 644 -5.33 7.06 -9.16
N ASP A 645 -5.09 5.75 -9.12
CA ASP A 645 -4.33 5.02 -10.14
C ASP A 645 -5.20 4.13 -11.03
N GLY A 646 -6.48 3.94 -10.69
CA GLY A 646 -7.47 3.21 -11.47
C GLY A 646 -7.38 1.69 -11.26
N ASN A 647 -6.84 1.27 -10.12
CA ASN A 647 -6.64 -0.14 -9.78
C ASN A 647 -7.87 -0.77 -9.09
N HIS A 648 -8.97 -0.02 -8.99
CA HIS A 648 -10.23 -0.34 -8.31
C HIS A 648 -10.11 -0.50 -6.80
N LYS A 649 -9.07 0.09 -6.21
CA LYS A 649 -8.88 0.16 -4.76
C LYS A 649 -8.64 1.59 -4.35
N ALA A 650 -9.04 1.88 -3.13
CA ALA A 650 -8.83 3.16 -2.53
C ALA A 650 -7.36 3.37 -2.13
N ASP A 651 -6.78 4.42 -2.67
CA ASP A 651 -5.51 5.01 -2.27
C ASP A 651 -5.70 6.06 -1.17
N ILE A 652 -4.61 6.54 -0.59
CA ILE A 652 -4.64 7.56 0.46
C ILE A 652 -3.95 8.85 0.03
N GLY A 653 -4.36 9.97 0.61
CA GLY A 653 -3.70 11.24 0.41
C GLY A 653 -3.72 12.15 1.63
N ALA A 654 -2.64 12.90 1.85
CA ALA A 654 -2.53 13.93 2.89
C ALA A 654 -2.48 15.31 2.25
N PHE A 655 -3.62 15.99 2.23
CA PHE A 655 -3.76 17.34 1.71
C PHE A 655 -3.26 18.37 2.71
N LYS A 656 -2.38 19.27 2.26
CA LYS A 656 -2.02 20.48 2.98
C LYS A 656 -2.72 21.69 2.32
N PRO A 657 -3.76 22.26 2.95
CA PRO A 657 -4.53 23.35 2.37
C PRO A 657 -3.68 24.51 1.86
N GLY A 658 -3.90 24.91 0.60
CA GLY A 658 -3.17 26.00 -0.05
C GLY A 658 -1.75 25.65 -0.51
N GLU A 659 -1.34 24.39 -0.44
CA GLU A 659 -0.01 23.95 -0.86
C GLU A 659 -0.08 22.78 -1.84
N TYR A 660 -0.18 21.55 -1.34
CA TYR A 660 -0.06 20.34 -2.13
C TYR A 660 -0.84 19.19 -1.50
N LEU A 661 -1.15 18.19 -2.33
CA LEU A 661 -1.62 16.87 -1.92
C LEU A 661 -0.49 15.86 -2.07
N ASP A 662 -0.21 15.15 -0.99
CA ASP A 662 0.75 14.05 -0.94
C ASP A 662 -0.04 12.73 -1.10
N LEU A 663 0.23 11.93 -2.13
CA LEU A 663 -0.48 10.68 -2.44
C LEU A 663 0.33 9.43 -2.09
N GLY A 664 -0.37 8.42 -1.56
CA GLY A 664 0.15 7.09 -1.26
C GLY A 664 -0.76 6.05 -1.89
N LEU A 665 -0.22 5.25 -2.82
CA LEU A 665 -1.00 4.31 -3.61
C LEU A 665 -1.09 2.97 -2.92
N SER A 666 -2.27 2.38 -3.00
CA SER A 666 -2.52 0.97 -2.75
C SER A 666 -1.85 0.11 -3.83
N TYR A 667 -2.08 -1.21 -3.82
CA TYR A 667 -1.45 -2.13 -4.77
C TYR A 667 -2.50 -2.99 -5.45
N LEU A 668 -2.23 -3.40 -6.69
CA LEU A 668 -3.00 -4.42 -7.40
C LEU A 668 -3.03 -5.76 -6.63
N LYS A 669 -4.15 -6.48 -6.74
CA LYS A 669 -4.34 -7.80 -6.09
C LYS A 669 -3.88 -8.91 -7.02
#